data_AF-A0A2D5AWY4-F1
#
_entry.id   AF-A0A2D5AWY4-F1
#
_cell.length_a   1.000
_cell.length_b   1.000
_cell.length_c   1.000
_cell.angle_alpha   90.00
_cell.angle_beta   90.00
_cell.angle_gamma   90.00
#
_symmetry.space_group_name_H-M   'P 1'
#
loop_
_entity.id
_entity.type
_entity.pdbx_description
1 polymer ?
#
loop_
_entity_poly.entity_id
_entity_poly.type
_entity_poly.pdbx_seq_one_letter_code
_entity_poly.pdbx_strand_id
1 'polypeptide(L)'
;MRGRLGSSMPGYSTRLPSGAVPVGFNFTLHFADGSCRICAESYDYLPGTSPDRPMWEGVNSPSEDACVPIQLNEVSRQAATSLLENEDLTRSVALILSGVGRVLGVSRAMLCRYRNQGRTVLHTHEWSPEGGEIHRPEPRPQPSSRYAWAHDVLQRGESLCVPDTDRSKHTVAAMGAGLLEAGERSMLLLPVFIFDRLDNLFVFVDREPRKWSPEVVSILQLTIGAFARGIERRSAERECAQLAHDLEKSVQREKLANRYKSEFLANMSHELRTPMHAIVGYAELLARPNVDRRSQETWVANLKRSTEYLLTLINDVLDLSKIEAGHMSLESTPCSLVEVVAAVRDMLRGVAAEKMLSLEVEVQGELPAEVETDPVRLEQILVNLVGNAVKYTERGDVRLVLRTTEDGQWLIFDVVDTGPGIAPEDGQRLFRPFGQLNPGATEGTGLGLLISRHLARLLGGEISMTSELGEGCTFTLEIPLVSNSAGTFTCIAPSSVGPTPCPPAGAIDGAHVLVAEDSSENREVMGFLLEEAGATYQAAGNGAVAVDLALSAQLSGKPFDIVLMDMSMPVLDGYEATRRLIERGFKAPIIALTAFAMRGDRERCLEAGCIDYLTKPVVPSQLLVCLEVNLNSATDRAQEPPDSGKVDPPFPLAGNPRFQRLIERYVGSFPDQIEGLHSALASRDLARLKIRVHHLRGTAANYGFPGVSEAAATCEDALRAGRPLGEVSAALDGLVDCLNRAVAG
;
A
#
# COMPACT_ATOMS: atom_id res chain seq x y z
N MET A 1 -53.82 2.59 4.65
CA MET A 1 -52.97 2.34 5.83
C MET A 1 -51.52 2.65 5.46
N ARG A 2 -51.03 3.84 5.84
CA ARG A 2 -49.59 4.12 6.00
C ARG A 2 -49.41 4.38 7.50
N GLY A 3 -48.65 3.53 8.19
CA GLY A 3 -48.28 3.67 9.60
C GLY A 3 -46.77 3.47 9.72
N ARG A 4 -46.01 4.42 10.28
CA ARG A 4 -45.80 4.73 11.73
C ARG A 4 -44.68 3.83 12.30
N LEU A 5 -43.74 4.22 13.17
CA LEU A 5 -43.52 5.32 14.13
C LEU A 5 -42.03 5.22 14.56
N GLY A 6 -41.29 6.31 14.83
CA GLY A 6 -41.12 6.94 16.17
C GLY A 6 -39.64 6.83 16.60
N SER A 7 -38.98 7.67 17.40
CA SER A 7 -39.24 8.87 18.22
C SER A 7 -37.85 9.32 18.77
N SER A 8 -37.47 10.59 18.95
CA SER A 8 -37.81 11.41 20.14
C SER A 8 -37.03 12.76 20.16
N MET A 9 -37.71 13.79 20.68
CA MET A 9 -37.33 15.18 21.07
C MET A 9 -36.81 15.23 22.54
N PRO A 10 -36.41 16.36 23.21
CA PRO A 10 -36.81 17.81 23.10
C PRO A 10 -35.64 18.84 23.26
N GLY A 11 -35.74 20.19 23.23
CA GLY A 11 -36.79 21.23 23.11
C GLY A 11 -36.08 22.62 23.03
N TYR A 12 -36.56 23.64 22.32
CA TYR A 12 -37.56 24.63 22.74
C TYR A 12 -38.18 25.32 21.50
N SER A 13 -39.50 25.52 21.52
CA SER A 13 -40.27 26.21 20.49
C SER A 13 -40.90 27.48 21.06
N THR A 14 -40.89 28.57 20.31
CA THR A 14 -41.98 29.55 20.28
C THR A 14 -42.61 29.53 18.90
N ARG A 15 -43.82 28.95 18.82
CA ARG A 15 -44.67 28.87 17.61
C ARG A 15 -45.20 30.26 17.25
N LEU A 16 -45.08 30.65 15.98
CA LEU A 16 -46.05 31.52 15.33
C LEU A 16 -47.16 30.65 14.69
N PRO A 17 -48.42 31.13 14.60
CA PRO A 17 -49.54 30.29 14.18
C PRO A 17 -49.50 30.01 12.67
N SER A 18 -49.88 28.78 12.30
CA SER A 18 -50.14 28.37 10.92
C SER A 18 -51.38 29.07 10.38
N GLY A 19 -51.20 30.01 9.44
CA GLY A 19 -52.28 30.72 8.75
C GLY A 19 -52.06 32.20 8.48
N ALA A 20 -50.96 32.81 8.95
CA ALA A 20 -50.70 34.24 8.68
C ALA A 20 -50.09 34.46 7.29
N VAL A 21 -50.88 35.01 6.37
CA VAL A 21 -50.38 35.69 5.17
C VAL A 21 -49.58 36.91 5.64
N PRO A 22 -48.39 37.22 5.09
CA PRO A 22 -47.69 38.46 5.42
C PRO A 22 -48.55 39.63 4.93
N VAL A 23 -49.12 40.39 5.87
CA VAL A 23 -49.80 41.65 5.56
C VAL A 23 -48.73 42.64 5.12
N GLY A 24 -48.65 42.89 3.81
CA GLY A 24 -47.83 43.96 3.26
C GLY A 24 -48.53 45.29 3.51
N PHE A 25 -47.87 46.20 4.21
CA PHE A 25 -48.29 47.60 4.28
C PHE A 25 -47.69 48.34 3.09
N ASN A 26 -48.54 48.98 2.27
CA ASN A 26 -48.08 50.00 1.33
C ASN A 26 -48.22 51.36 2.02
N PHE A 27 -47.10 52.08 2.09
CA PHE A 27 -47.08 53.48 2.50
C PHE A 27 -46.98 54.34 1.26
N THR A 28 -47.99 55.18 1.04
CA THR A 28 -47.99 56.14 -0.06
C THR A 28 -47.67 57.52 0.51
N LEU A 29 -46.56 58.10 0.05
CA LEU A 29 -46.13 59.44 0.43
C LEU A 29 -46.75 60.45 -0.53
N HIS A 30 -47.64 61.31 -0.01
CA HIS A 30 -48.16 62.43 -0.79
C HIS A 30 -47.39 63.70 -0.44
N PHE A 31 -46.87 64.35 -1.48
CA PHE A 31 -46.20 65.65 -1.38
C PHE A 31 -47.09 66.71 -2.03
N ALA A 32 -47.65 67.59 -1.21
CA ALA A 32 -48.34 68.80 -1.64
C ALA A 32 -48.02 69.93 -0.64
N ASP A 33 -47.82 71.14 -1.17
CA ASP A 33 -47.61 72.38 -0.40
C ASP A 33 -46.52 72.32 0.67
N GLY A 34 -45.39 71.67 0.36
CA GLY A 34 -44.19 71.68 1.21
C GLY A 34 -44.30 70.84 2.50
N SER A 35 -45.30 69.95 2.61
CA SER A 35 -45.38 68.97 3.71
C SER A 35 -45.63 67.55 3.19
N CYS A 36 -45.03 66.55 3.86
CA CYS A 36 -45.18 65.13 3.54
C CYS A 36 -46.21 64.50 4.47
N ARG A 37 -47.22 63.80 3.91
CA ARG A 37 -48.15 62.97 4.69
C ARG A 37 -48.01 61.50 4.29
N ILE A 38 -47.93 60.64 5.31
CA ILE A 38 -47.86 59.18 5.17
C ILE A 38 -49.28 58.63 5.30
N CYS A 39 -49.80 58.02 4.23
CA CYS A 39 -51.02 57.22 4.30
C CYS A 39 -50.65 55.74 4.18
N ALA A 40 -51.12 54.92 5.13
CA ALA A 40 -50.92 53.48 5.13
C ALA A 40 -52.22 52.80 4.65
N GLU A 41 -52.14 52.04 3.56
CA GLU A 41 -53.23 51.16 3.15
C GLU A 41 -52.82 49.69 3.34
N SER A 42 -53.65 48.93 4.04
CA SER A 42 -53.51 47.48 4.24
C SER A 42 -54.26 46.74 3.14
N TYR A 43 -53.61 45.77 2.50
CA TYR A 43 -54.27 44.83 1.59
C TYR A 43 -54.29 43.43 2.18
N ASP A 44 -55.47 42.81 2.19
CA ASP A 44 -55.64 41.37 2.46
C ASP A 44 -55.61 40.61 1.13
N TYR A 45 -54.73 39.60 1.01
CA TYR A 45 -54.75 38.66 -0.11
C TYR A 45 -55.81 37.58 0.13
N LEU A 46 -56.85 37.52 -0.72
CA LEU A 46 -57.74 36.38 -0.82
C LEU A 46 -57.10 35.27 -1.70
N PRO A 47 -57.17 33.99 -1.33
CA PRO A 47 -56.57 32.93 -2.13
C PRO A 47 -57.48 32.53 -3.30
N GLY A 48 -56.94 32.59 -4.53
CA GLY A 48 -57.44 31.81 -5.68
C GLY A 48 -57.90 32.61 -6.90
N THR A 49 -56.98 33.17 -7.69
CA THR A 49 -57.16 33.44 -9.13
C THR A 49 -55.80 33.42 -9.85
N SER A 50 -55.75 32.82 -11.04
CA SER A 50 -54.53 32.58 -11.83
C SER A 50 -54.07 33.81 -12.63
N PRO A 51 -52.80 33.87 -13.09
CA PRO A 51 -52.20 35.06 -13.68
C PRO A 51 -52.40 35.06 -15.20
N ASP A 52 -53.52 35.55 -15.73
CA ASP A 52 -53.60 35.89 -17.15
C ASP A 52 -54.76 36.88 -17.45
N ARG A 53 -54.37 38.05 -18.00
CA ARG A 53 -55.16 39.21 -18.49
C ARG A 53 -55.41 40.39 -17.52
N PRO A 54 -54.88 41.59 -17.81
CA PRO A 54 -55.45 42.83 -17.31
C PRO A 54 -56.54 43.33 -18.28
N MET A 55 -57.74 43.63 -17.77
CA MET A 55 -58.70 44.49 -18.47
C MET A 55 -58.51 45.93 -17.99
N TRP A 56 -58.39 46.86 -18.94
CA TRP A 56 -58.47 48.30 -18.71
C TRP A 56 -59.70 48.85 -19.43
N GLU A 57 -60.55 49.58 -18.71
CA GLU A 57 -61.45 50.59 -19.27
C GLU A 57 -61.28 51.88 -18.48
N GLY A 58 -61.11 53.00 -19.19
CA GLY A 58 -60.63 54.27 -18.64
C GLY A 58 -61.70 55.33 -18.41
N VAL A 59 -61.27 56.46 -17.83
CA VAL A 59 -61.93 57.78 -17.95
C VAL A 59 -60.87 58.91 -17.92
N ASN A 60 -60.83 59.66 -19.02
CA ASN A 60 -60.46 61.06 -19.30
C ASN A 60 -59.35 61.85 -18.51
N SER A 61 -58.54 62.50 -19.36
CA SER A 61 -57.38 63.43 -19.26
C SER A 61 -57.46 64.63 -18.29
N PRO A 62 -56.33 65.30 -17.90
CA PRO A 62 -55.57 66.16 -18.83
C PRO A 62 -54.01 66.21 -18.71
N SER A 63 -53.40 66.55 -19.86
CA SER A 63 -52.16 67.31 -20.16
C SER A 63 -50.82 67.02 -19.45
N GLU A 64 -49.86 66.63 -20.30
CA GLU A 64 -48.41 66.95 -20.33
C GLU A 64 -47.82 67.75 -19.16
N ASP A 65 -47.08 67.07 -18.29
CA ASP A 65 -45.67 67.39 -18.05
C ASP A 65 -44.94 66.20 -17.41
N ALA A 66 -43.75 65.90 -17.92
CA ALA A 66 -42.99 64.70 -17.67
C ALA A 66 -42.39 64.65 -16.25
N CYS A 67 -42.84 63.70 -15.43
CA CYS A 67 -42.07 63.12 -14.33
C CYS A 67 -42.65 61.73 -13.99
N VAL A 68 -42.00 60.66 -14.43
CA VAL A 68 -42.32 59.30 -13.96
C VAL A 68 -41.80 59.19 -12.53
N PRO A 69 -42.65 59.03 -11.50
CA PRO A 69 -42.18 58.91 -10.12
C PRO A 69 -41.62 57.50 -9.94
N ILE A 70 -40.32 57.34 -10.12
CA ILE A 70 -39.64 56.09 -9.75
C ILE A 70 -39.69 56.01 -8.23
N GLN A 71 -40.55 55.15 -7.68
CA GLN A 71 -40.62 54.95 -6.23
C GLN A 71 -39.39 54.15 -5.78
N LEU A 72 -38.64 54.66 -4.78
CA LEU A 72 -37.48 53.97 -4.19
C LEU A 72 -37.77 52.51 -3.79
N ASN A 73 -39.03 52.18 -3.49
CA ASN A 73 -39.49 50.82 -3.18
C ASN A 73 -39.33 49.85 -4.36
N GLU A 74 -39.53 50.31 -5.60
CA GLU A 74 -39.41 49.48 -6.80
C GLU A 74 -37.94 49.19 -7.13
N VAL A 75 -37.07 50.19 -6.99
CA VAL A 75 -35.61 50.01 -7.10
C VAL A 75 -35.10 49.04 -6.04
N SER A 76 -35.59 49.16 -4.80
CA SER A 76 -35.22 48.28 -3.70
C SER A 76 -35.67 46.84 -3.95
N ARG A 77 -36.88 46.66 -4.50
CA ARG A 77 -37.41 45.35 -4.88
C ARG A 77 -36.60 44.74 -6.02
N GLN A 78 -36.35 45.48 -7.09
CA GLN A 78 -35.57 45.01 -8.24
C GLN A 78 -34.13 44.65 -7.86
N ALA A 79 -33.49 45.42 -6.97
CA ALA A 79 -32.18 45.12 -6.44
C ALA A 79 -32.16 43.84 -5.60
N ALA A 80 -33.13 43.68 -4.68
CA ALA A 80 -33.26 42.48 -3.86
C ALA A 80 -33.55 41.23 -4.71
N THR A 81 -34.44 41.35 -5.70
CA THR A 81 -34.74 40.28 -6.67
C THR A 81 -33.52 39.95 -7.51
N SER A 82 -32.78 40.96 -8.00
CA SER A 82 -31.54 40.74 -8.76
C SER A 82 -30.46 40.00 -7.97
N LEU A 83 -30.32 40.26 -6.66
CA LEU A 83 -29.38 39.54 -5.78
C LEU A 83 -29.78 38.08 -5.57
N LEU A 84 -31.08 37.80 -5.59
CA LEU A 84 -31.64 36.46 -5.42
C LEU A 84 -31.61 35.65 -6.72
N GLU A 85 -31.77 36.32 -7.88
CA GLU A 85 -31.90 35.67 -9.19
C GLU A 85 -30.59 35.58 -9.98
N ASN A 86 -29.64 36.51 -9.79
CA ASN A 86 -28.41 36.55 -10.59
C ASN A 86 -27.15 36.27 -9.77
N GLU A 87 -26.19 35.57 -10.38
CA GLU A 87 -24.91 35.29 -9.75
C GLU A 87 -23.98 36.52 -9.64
N ASP A 88 -24.30 37.61 -10.32
CA ASP A 88 -23.41 38.76 -10.44
C ASP A 88 -23.73 39.87 -9.41
N LEU A 89 -23.00 39.83 -8.29
CA LEU A 89 -23.07 40.84 -7.22
C LEU A 89 -22.81 42.26 -7.76
N THR A 90 -21.95 42.37 -8.78
CA THR A 90 -21.60 43.63 -9.44
C THR A 90 -22.83 44.31 -10.04
N ARG A 91 -23.65 43.52 -10.75
CA ARG A 91 -24.85 44.00 -11.42
C ARG A 91 -25.89 44.46 -10.41
N SER A 92 -26.07 43.73 -9.31
CA SER A 92 -26.99 44.14 -8.25
C SER A 92 -26.55 45.42 -7.55
N VAL A 93 -25.25 45.56 -7.26
CA VAL A 93 -24.70 46.82 -6.71
C VAL A 93 -24.91 47.98 -7.68
N ALA A 94 -24.68 47.75 -8.97
CA ALA A 94 -24.83 48.76 -10.00
C ALA A 94 -26.29 49.23 -10.13
N LEU A 95 -27.26 48.30 -10.09
CA LEU A 95 -28.69 48.62 -10.06
C LEU A 95 -29.10 49.43 -8.83
N ILE A 96 -28.55 49.11 -7.66
CA ILE A 96 -28.78 49.90 -6.44
C ILE A 96 -28.23 51.31 -6.62
N LEU A 97 -26.97 51.44 -7.04
CA LEU A 97 -26.31 52.74 -7.18
C LEU A 97 -26.97 53.62 -8.24
N SER A 98 -27.31 53.06 -9.41
CA SER A 98 -27.92 53.83 -10.51
C SER A 98 -29.40 54.09 -10.32
N GLY A 99 -30.14 53.15 -9.70
CA GLY A 99 -31.55 53.34 -9.39
C GLY A 99 -31.73 54.36 -8.27
N VAL A 100 -31.04 54.18 -7.15
CA VAL A 100 -31.10 55.11 -6.02
C VAL A 100 -30.51 56.47 -6.41
N GLY A 101 -29.39 56.46 -7.12
CA GLY A 101 -28.72 57.69 -7.55
C GLY A 101 -29.60 58.57 -8.44
N ARG A 102 -30.33 57.95 -9.40
CA ARG A 102 -31.29 58.65 -10.26
C ARG A 102 -32.47 59.22 -9.48
N VAL A 103 -33.05 58.42 -8.58
CA VAL A 103 -34.24 58.83 -7.80
C VAL A 103 -33.90 59.98 -6.85
N LEU A 104 -32.73 59.94 -6.21
CA LEU A 104 -32.27 61.00 -5.33
C LEU A 104 -31.78 62.24 -6.10
N GLY A 105 -31.49 62.09 -7.40
CA GLY A 105 -30.92 63.14 -8.24
C GLY A 105 -29.56 63.62 -7.73
N VAL A 106 -28.71 62.69 -7.27
CA VAL A 106 -27.38 63.02 -6.74
C VAL A 106 -26.35 63.09 -7.85
N SER A 107 -25.33 63.92 -7.66
CA SER A 107 -24.23 64.05 -8.62
C SER A 107 -23.43 62.75 -8.77
N ARG A 108 -23.19 62.01 -7.67
CA ARG A 108 -22.50 60.70 -7.70
C ARG A 108 -22.98 59.80 -6.56
N ALA A 109 -23.00 58.49 -6.81
CA ALA A 109 -23.23 57.44 -5.81
C ALA A 109 -22.09 56.42 -5.86
N MET A 110 -21.60 55.97 -4.71
CA MET A 110 -20.45 55.08 -4.61
C MET A 110 -20.68 53.97 -3.58
N LEU A 111 -20.11 52.79 -3.84
CA LEU A 111 -19.92 51.73 -2.84
C LEU A 111 -18.44 51.61 -2.51
N CYS A 112 -18.14 51.78 -1.22
CA CYS A 112 -16.81 51.64 -0.67
C CYS A 112 -16.72 50.42 0.25
N ARG A 113 -15.55 49.76 0.31
CA ARG A 113 -15.27 48.66 1.24
C ARG A 113 -14.24 49.09 2.27
N TYR A 114 -14.49 48.79 3.54
CA TYR A 114 -13.53 49.02 4.61
C TYR A 114 -12.47 47.91 4.65
N ARG A 115 -11.21 48.29 4.89
CA ARG A 115 -10.11 47.40 5.24
C ARG A 115 -9.36 47.93 6.46
N ASN A 116 -8.59 47.06 7.12
CA ASN A 116 -7.75 47.41 8.28
C ASN A 116 -8.54 48.10 9.41
N GLN A 117 -9.68 47.53 9.82
CA GLN A 117 -10.54 48.08 10.90
C GLN A 117 -10.90 49.55 10.66
N GLY A 118 -11.40 49.89 9.46
CA GLY A 118 -11.87 51.25 9.18
C GLY A 118 -10.82 52.25 8.69
N ARG A 119 -9.53 51.93 8.82
CA ARG A 119 -8.42 52.86 8.50
C ARG A 119 -8.21 53.09 7.01
N THR A 120 -8.73 52.19 6.19
CA THR A 120 -8.56 52.25 4.74
C THR A 120 -9.90 52.02 4.07
N VAL A 121 -10.26 52.90 3.16
CA VAL A 121 -11.49 52.81 2.36
C VAL A 121 -11.13 52.58 0.91
N LEU A 122 -11.60 51.46 0.34
CA LEU A 122 -11.41 51.08 -1.05
C LEU A 122 -12.67 51.42 -1.84
N HIS A 123 -12.52 52.11 -2.96
CA HIS A 123 -13.63 52.42 -3.86
C HIS A 123 -13.89 51.23 -4.79
N THR A 124 -15.08 50.64 -4.76
CA THR A 124 -15.39 49.41 -5.52
C THR A 124 -16.31 49.68 -6.71
N HIS A 125 -17.34 50.51 -6.52
CA HIS A 125 -18.32 50.83 -7.56
C HIS A 125 -18.68 52.31 -7.50
N GLU A 126 -18.94 52.91 -8.66
CA GLU A 126 -19.34 54.31 -8.79
C GLU A 126 -20.42 54.47 -9.87
N TRP A 127 -21.35 55.39 -9.64
CA TRP A 127 -22.36 55.81 -10.58
C TRP A 127 -22.44 57.34 -10.62
N SER A 128 -22.59 57.92 -11.82
CA SER A 128 -22.91 59.33 -12.02
C SER A 128 -23.86 59.56 -13.21
N PRO A 129 -24.62 60.67 -13.25
CA PRO A 129 -25.54 60.97 -14.34
C PRO A 129 -24.84 61.17 -15.70
N GLU A 130 -23.65 61.80 -15.71
CA GLU A 130 -22.89 62.14 -16.93
C GLU A 130 -21.99 60.98 -17.41
N GLY A 131 -21.54 60.11 -16.49
CA GLY A 131 -20.56 59.05 -16.76
C GLY A 131 -21.10 57.63 -16.79
N GLY A 132 -22.37 57.41 -16.45
CA GLY A 132 -22.98 56.08 -16.37
C GLY A 132 -22.51 55.25 -15.17
N GLU A 133 -22.70 53.93 -15.24
CA GLU A 133 -22.21 52.96 -14.25
C GLU A 133 -20.74 52.63 -14.55
N ILE A 134 -19.84 52.95 -13.61
CA ILE A 134 -18.42 52.60 -13.71
C ILE A 134 -18.13 51.54 -12.65
N HIS A 135 -18.13 50.27 -13.07
CA HIS A 135 -17.51 49.22 -12.28
C HIS A 135 -16.00 49.29 -12.50
N ARG A 136 -15.22 49.39 -11.42
CA ARG A 136 -13.76 49.25 -11.48
C ARG A 136 -13.37 47.86 -10.99
N PRO A 137 -13.30 46.85 -11.88
CA PRO A 137 -12.69 45.58 -11.53
C PRO A 137 -11.18 45.83 -11.42
N GLU A 138 -10.75 46.17 -10.20
CA GLU A 138 -9.36 46.42 -9.77
C GLU A 138 -8.36 46.98 -10.81
N PRO A 139 -8.07 48.29 -10.75
CA PRO A 139 -6.71 48.80 -10.85
C PRO A 139 -6.26 49.16 -9.43
N ARG A 140 -5.21 48.48 -8.91
CA ARG A 140 -4.62 48.63 -7.55
C ARG A 140 -5.31 49.71 -6.70
N PRO A 141 -6.23 49.36 -5.79
CA PRO A 141 -6.98 50.36 -5.07
C PRO A 141 -5.99 51.14 -4.20
N GLN A 142 -5.86 52.45 -4.46
CA GLN A 142 -5.03 53.29 -3.60
C GLN A 142 -5.76 53.40 -2.26
N PRO A 143 -5.16 52.93 -1.15
CA PRO A 143 -5.76 53.04 0.15
C PRO A 143 -5.95 54.52 0.47
N SER A 144 -7.20 54.97 0.53
CA SER A 144 -7.52 56.33 0.94
C SER A 144 -7.90 56.34 2.43
N SER A 145 -7.50 57.38 3.14
CA SER A 145 -8.06 57.73 4.45
C SER A 145 -9.38 58.50 4.31
N ARG A 146 -9.94 58.58 3.10
CA ARG A 146 -11.21 59.27 2.83
C ARG A 146 -12.30 58.57 3.64
N TYR A 147 -13.07 59.34 4.40
CA TYR A 147 -14.09 58.86 5.34
C TYR A 147 -13.57 58.03 6.54
N ALA A 148 -12.25 57.89 6.74
CA ALA A 148 -11.70 57.24 7.94
C ALA A 148 -12.13 57.97 9.22
N TRP A 149 -12.28 59.29 9.14
CA TRP A 149 -12.77 60.15 10.21
C TRP A 149 -14.21 59.85 10.65
N ALA A 150 -15.03 59.29 9.75
CA ALA A 150 -16.42 58.94 10.03
C ALA A 150 -16.54 57.53 10.63
N HIS A 151 -15.44 56.77 10.73
CA HIS A 151 -15.47 55.37 11.13
C HIS A 151 -16.12 55.14 12.50
N ASP A 152 -15.78 55.93 13.52
CA ASP A 152 -16.30 55.76 14.89
C ASP A 152 -17.83 56.02 14.99
N VAL A 153 -18.37 56.85 14.11
CA VAL A 153 -19.82 57.10 14.01
C VAL A 153 -20.48 55.96 13.25
N LEU A 154 -19.91 55.59 12.10
CA LEU A 154 -20.44 54.54 11.23
C LEU A 154 -20.38 53.14 11.88
N GLN A 155 -19.38 52.87 12.72
CA GLN A 155 -19.23 51.62 13.46
C GLN A 155 -20.33 51.43 14.51
N ARG A 156 -20.89 52.54 15.04
CA ARG A 156 -22.06 52.51 15.93
C ARG A 156 -23.38 52.28 15.19
N GLY A 157 -23.34 52.14 13.86
CA GLY A 157 -24.51 51.95 13.00
C GLY A 157 -25.23 53.25 12.65
N GLU A 158 -24.68 54.40 13.05
CA GLU A 158 -25.26 55.71 12.79
C GLU A 158 -24.93 56.15 11.36
N SER A 159 -25.93 56.62 10.61
CA SER A 159 -25.73 57.25 9.30
C SER A 159 -25.32 58.71 9.46
N LEU A 160 -24.40 59.17 8.59
CA LEU A 160 -23.87 60.52 8.69
C LEU A 160 -24.31 61.38 7.49
N CYS A 161 -24.97 62.49 7.81
CA CYS A 161 -25.47 63.46 6.84
C CYS A 161 -24.67 64.76 6.95
N VAL A 162 -23.99 65.18 5.87
CA VAL A 162 -23.33 66.49 5.79
C VAL A 162 -24.06 67.32 4.74
N PRO A 163 -24.95 68.25 5.15
CA PRO A 163 -25.78 68.98 4.21
C PRO A 163 -25.03 70.06 3.43
N ASP A 164 -23.97 70.62 4.03
CA ASP A 164 -23.08 71.61 3.42
C ASP A 164 -21.67 71.47 4.01
N THR A 165 -20.69 71.10 3.19
CA THR A 165 -19.28 70.93 3.60
C THR A 165 -18.61 72.25 3.95
N ASP A 166 -19.05 73.38 3.38
CA ASP A 166 -18.47 74.70 3.64
C ASP A 166 -18.90 75.26 4.99
N ARG A 167 -20.16 75.06 5.38
CA ARG A 167 -20.68 75.48 6.69
C ARG A 167 -20.30 74.53 7.81
N SER A 168 -20.02 73.27 7.48
CA SER A 168 -19.61 72.23 8.45
C SER A 168 -18.08 72.13 8.60
N LYS A 169 -17.32 73.09 8.04
CA LYS A 169 -15.85 73.11 8.02
C LYS A 169 -15.20 72.85 9.38
N HIS A 170 -15.73 73.37 10.49
CA HIS A 170 -15.16 73.14 11.82
C HIS A 170 -15.37 71.71 12.35
N THR A 171 -16.54 71.10 12.10
CA THR A 171 -16.85 69.72 12.51
C THR A 171 -16.13 68.69 11.64
N VAL A 172 -15.98 68.99 10.34
CA VAL A 172 -15.31 68.13 9.36
C VAL A 172 -13.77 68.28 9.45
N ALA A 173 -13.24 69.49 9.71
CA ALA A 173 -11.81 69.71 9.91
C ALA A 173 -11.29 69.16 11.25
N ALA A 174 -12.13 69.06 12.28
CA ALA A 174 -11.75 68.47 13.56
C ALA A 174 -11.52 66.95 13.51
N MET A 175 -12.00 66.24 12.47
CA MET A 175 -11.90 64.78 12.38
C MET A 175 -11.01 64.25 11.23
N GLY A 176 -10.53 65.07 10.28
CA GLY A 176 -9.48 64.65 9.34
C GLY A 176 -9.42 65.43 8.01
N ALA A 177 -8.25 65.95 7.66
CA ALA A 177 -8.00 66.97 6.63
C ALA A 177 -8.02 66.49 5.14
N GLY A 178 -8.88 65.55 4.76
CA GLY A 178 -8.81 64.91 3.43
C GLY A 178 -9.99 65.12 2.48
N LEU A 179 -10.79 66.19 2.61
CA LEU A 179 -12.19 66.14 2.12
C LEU A 179 -12.57 66.93 0.86
N LEU A 180 -11.70 67.71 0.21
CA LEU A 180 -12.15 68.67 -0.81
C LEU A 180 -11.37 68.64 -2.14
N GLU A 181 -10.97 67.46 -2.63
CA GLU A 181 -10.33 67.39 -3.96
C GLU A 181 -11.32 67.40 -5.15
N ALA A 182 -12.63 67.19 -4.93
CA ALA A 182 -13.60 66.98 -6.03
C ALA A 182 -14.76 67.99 -6.17
N GLY A 183 -14.80 69.06 -5.35
CA GLY A 183 -15.86 70.07 -5.42
C GLY A 183 -17.24 69.64 -4.90
N GLU A 184 -17.30 68.61 -4.05
CA GLU A 184 -18.54 68.11 -3.43
C GLU A 184 -18.95 69.00 -2.25
N ARG A 185 -20.22 69.44 -2.23
CA ARG A 185 -20.78 70.33 -1.20
C ARG A 185 -21.74 69.63 -0.24
N SER A 186 -22.28 68.47 -0.57
CA SER A 186 -23.12 67.67 0.33
C SER A 186 -22.78 66.19 0.25
N MET A 187 -22.89 65.45 1.36
CA MET A 187 -22.68 64.00 1.40
C MET A 187 -23.62 63.27 2.36
N LEU A 188 -23.95 62.03 2.01
CA LEU A 188 -24.65 61.05 2.85
C LEU A 188 -23.85 59.76 2.90
N LEU A 189 -23.55 59.29 4.10
CA LEU A 189 -22.75 58.11 4.38
C LEU A 189 -23.61 57.07 5.12
N LEU A 190 -23.80 55.90 4.49
CA LEU A 190 -24.64 54.82 5.02
C LEU A 190 -23.80 53.55 5.25
N PRO A 191 -23.63 53.10 6.51
CA PRO A 191 -22.84 51.92 6.82
C PRO A 191 -23.56 50.63 6.40
N VAL A 192 -22.79 49.64 5.92
CA VAL A 192 -23.27 48.30 5.59
C VAL A 192 -22.60 47.29 6.50
N PHE A 193 -23.41 46.61 7.31
CA PHE A 193 -22.94 45.54 8.19
C PHE A 193 -23.14 44.20 7.51
N ILE A 194 -22.11 43.36 7.53
CA ILE A 194 -22.17 41.96 7.09
C ILE A 194 -21.61 41.15 8.27
N PHE A 195 -22.38 40.19 8.77
CA PHE A 195 -22.07 39.41 9.98
C PHE A 195 -21.71 40.29 11.19
N ASP A 196 -22.54 41.31 11.46
CA ASP A 196 -22.36 42.30 12.54
C ASP A 196 -21.04 43.10 12.50
N ARG A 197 -20.37 43.12 11.34
CA ARG A 197 -19.15 43.91 11.12
C ARG A 197 -19.38 44.93 10.02
N LEU A 198 -18.93 46.16 10.25
CA LEU A 198 -18.93 47.21 9.23
C LEU A 198 -17.97 46.83 8.10
N ASP A 199 -18.52 46.33 6.99
CA ASP A 199 -17.75 45.80 5.85
C ASP A 199 -17.76 46.78 4.67
N ASN A 200 -18.91 47.38 4.38
CA ASN A 200 -19.05 48.32 3.26
C ASN A 200 -19.70 49.64 3.70
N LEU A 201 -19.64 50.64 2.82
CA LEU A 201 -20.11 51.99 3.03
C LEU A 201 -20.69 52.52 1.71
N PHE A 202 -21.98 52.85 1.71
CA PHE A 202 -22.59 53.59 0.61
C PHE A 202 -22.37 55.09 0.82
N VAL A 203 -21.95 55.77 -0.25
CA VAL A 203 -21.65 57.21 -0.22
C VAL A 203 -22.40 57.90 -1.35
N PHE A 204 -23.26 58.85 -1.01
CA PHE A 204 -23.96 59.69 -1.97
C PHE A 204 -23.45 61.12 -1.82
N VAL A 205 -23.07 61.76 -2.93
CA VAL A 205 -22.47 63.11 -2.90
C VAL A 205 -23.12 64.02 -3.93
N ASP A 206 -23.14 65.31 -3.60
CA ASP A 206 -23.70 66.34 -4.45
C ASP A 206 -22.78 67.58 -4.53
N ARG A 207 -22.82 68.29 -5.66
CA ARG A 207 -22.03 69.52 -5.89
C ARG A 207 -22.69 70.76 -5.28
N GLU A 208 -23.95 70.66 -4.88
CA GLU A 208 -24.71 71.71 -4.20
C GLU A 208 -25.07 71.33 -2.76
N PRO A 209 -25.26 72.30 -1.85
CA PRO A 209 -25.77 72.04 -0.52
C PRO A 209 -27.16 71.38 -0.59
N ARG A 210 -27.34 70.26 0.11
CA ARG A 210 -28.55 69.45 0.07
C ARG A 210 -28.98 69.03 1.48
N LYS A 211 -30.25 69.21 1.80
CA LYS A 211 -30.84 68.66 3.02
C LYS A 211 -31.26 67.20 2.78
N TRP A 212 -30.75 66.30 3.62
CA TRP A 212 -31.13 64.89 3.63
C TRP A 212 -32.29 64.71 4.60
N SER A 213 -33.47 64.35 4.11
CA SER A 213 -34.63 64.13 4.97
C SER A 213 -34.47 62.80 5.75
N PRO A 214 -34.91 62.74 7.02
CA PRO A 214 -34.84 61.50 7.81
C PRO A 214 -35.56 60.32 7.14
N GLU A 215 -36.68 60.57 6.46
CA GLU A 215 -37.47 59.53 5.79
C GLU A 215 -36.68 58.88 4.64
N VAL A 216 -35.97 59.69 3.84
CA VAL A 216 -35.12 59.20 2.75
C VAL A 216 -33.96 58.36 3.31
N VAL A 217 -33.32 58.80 4.40
CA VAL A 217 -32.24 58.06 5.04
C VAL A 217 -32.73 56.70 5.56
N SER A 218 -33.91 56.66 6.19
CA SER A 218 -34.49 55.40 6.69
C SER A 218 -34.83 54.41 5.58
N ILE A 219 -35.37 54.89 4.45
CA ILE A 219 -35.66 54.02 3.29
C ILE A 219 -34.36 53.43 2.74
N LEU A 220 -33.30 54.25 2.60
CA LEU A 220 -32.02 53.78 2.10
C LEU A 220 -31.35 52.77 3.04
N GLN A 221 -31.44 52.98 4.35
CA GLN A 221 -30.97 52.02 5.35
C GLN A 221 -31.68 50.67 5.23
N LEU A 222 -33.00 50.66 4.96
CA LEU A 222 -33.75 49.43 4.73
C LEU A 222 -33.28 48.70 3.46
N THR A 223 -33.08 49.42 2.36
CA THR A 223 -32.57 48.86 1.09
C THR A 223 -31.18 48.25 1.26
N ILE A 224 -30.29 48.95 1.97
CA ILE A 224 -28.93 48.48 2.26
C ILE A 224 -28.94 47.27 3.20
N GLY A 225 -29.82 47.25 4.21
CA GLY A 225 -29.98 46.10 5.08
C GLY A 225 -30.49 44.85 4.33
N ALA A 226 -31.34 45.02 3.33
CA ALA A 226 -31.76 43.92 2.45
C ALA A 226 -30.60 43.40 1.59
N PHE A 227 -29.76 44.30 1.07
CA PHE A 227 -28.54 43.94 0.34
C PHE A 227 -27.57 43.13 1.21
N ALA A 228 -27.31 43.58 2.45
CA ALA A 228 -26.45 42.88 3.40
C ALA A 228 -26.93 41.44 3.69
N ARG A 229 -28.22 41.27 4.03
CA ARG A 229 -28.80 39.94 4.27
C ARG A 229 -28.73 39.02 3.06
N GLY A 230 -28.85 39.58 1.85
CA GLY A 230 -28.66 38.84 0.60
C GLY A 230 -27.24 38.28 0.45
N ILE A 231 -26.23 39.07 0.81
CA ILE A 231 -24.82 38.62 0.81
C ILE A 231 -24.59 37.53 1.85
N GLU A 232 -25.07 37.71 3.09
CA GLU A 232 -24.89 36.74 4.17
C GLU A 232 -25.53 35.39 3.82
N ARG A 233 -26.77 35.40 3.35
CA ARG A 233 -27.49 34.20 2.90
C ARG A 233 -26.71 33.47 1.81
N ARG A 234 -26.20 34.19 0.82
CA ARG A 234 -25.45 33.60 -0.29
C ARG A 234 -24.10 33.02 0.16
N SER A 235 -23.43 33.69 1.09
CA SER A 235 -22.21 33.15 1.71
C SER A 235 -22.49 31.84 2.43
N ALA A 236 -23.57 31.79 3.21
CA ALA A 236 -24.00 30.58 3.92
C ALA A 236 -24.43 29.45 2.96
N GLU A 237 -25.14 29.75 1.87
CA GLU A 237 -25.52 28.77 0.85
C GLU A 237 -24.29 28.17 0.15
N ARG A 238 -23.27 28.98 -0.15
CA ARG A 238 -22.00 28.50 -0.73
C ARG A 238 -21.22 27.60 0.23
N GLU A 239 -21.10 28.01 1.50
CA GLU A 239 -20.43 27.21 2.53
C GLU A 239 -21.17 25.87 2.75
N CYS A 240 -22.50 25.90 2.82
CA CYS A 240 -23.33 24.71 2.94
C CYS A 240 -23.14 23.77 1.73
N ALA A 241 -23.10 24.31 0.51
CA ALA A 241 -22.84 23.53 -0.69
C ALA A 241 -21.44 22.88 -0.70
N GLN A 242 -20.41 23.59 -0.23
CA GLN A 242 -19.07 23.04 -0.07
C GLN A 242 -19.02 21.92 0.97
N LEU A 243 -19.57 22.15 2.16
CA LEU A 243 -19.63 21.15 3.22
C LEU A 243 -20.42 19.90 2.79
N ALA A 244 -21.53 20.09 2.06
CA ALA A 244 -22.31 18.98 1.52
C ALA A 244 -21.50 18.15 0.50
N HIS A 245 -20.75 18.80 -0.39
CA HIS A 245 -19.89 18.13 -1.36
C HIS A 245 -18.74 17.36 -0.70
N ASP A 246 -18.11 17.95 0.32
CA ASP A 246 -17.03 17.30 1.07
C ASP A 246 -17.55 16.12 1.90
N LEU A 247 -18.73 16.26 2.51
CA LEU A 247 -19.40 15.17 3.21
C LEU A 247 -19.77 14.05 2.23
N GLU A 248 -20.31 14.37 1.06
CA GLU A 248 -20.63 13.37 0.04
C GLU A 248 -19.38 12.61 -0.40
N LYS A 249 -18.27 13.30 -0.68
CA LYS A 249 -16.97 12.66 -0.98
C LYS A 249 -16.51 11.74 0.15
N SER A 250 -16.63 12.18 1.41
CA SER A 250 -16.26 11.37 2.58
C SER A 250 -17.13 10.12 2.69
N VAL A 251 -18.46 10.26 2.54
CA VAL A 251 -19.42 9.16 2.59
C VAL A 251 -19.16 8.16 1.45
N GLN A 252 -18.82 8.64 0.25
CA GLN A 252 -18.47 7.75 -0.87
C GLN A 252 -17.18 6.96 -0.59
N ARG A 253 -16.14 7.60 -0.01
CA ARG A 253 -14.91 6.91 0.40
C ARG A 253 -15.17 5.82 1.45
N GLU A 254 -15.96 6.14 2.47
CA GLU A 254 -16.37 5.18 3.51
C GLU A 254 -17.17 4.01 2.93
N LYS A 255 -18.13 4.28 2.04
CA LYS A 255 -18.93 3.23 1.37
C LYS A 255 -18.05 2.30 0.53
N LEU A 256 -17.09 2.85 -0.21
CA LEU A 256 -16.16 2.05 -1.00
C LEU A 256 -15.29 1.17 -0.09
N ALA A 257 -14.71 1.73 0.98
CA ALA A 257 -13.90 0.98 1.94
C ALA A 257 -14.70 -0.17 2.59
N ASN A 258 -15.93 0.10 3.01
CA ASN A 258 -16.79 -0.93 3.63
C ASN A 258 -17.19 -2.03 2.62
N ARG A 259 -17.44 -1.66 1.37
CA ARG A 259 -17.70 -2.63 0.29
C ARG A 259 -16.48 -3.52 0.05
N TYR A 260 -15.29 -2.94 -0.07
CA TYR A 260 -14.05 -3.69 -0.22
C TYR A 260 -13.83 -4.66 0.94
N LYS A 261 -14.06 -4.22 2.19
CA LYS A 261 -13.96 -5.08 3.37
C LYS A 261 -14.95 -6.24 3.33
N SER A 262 -16.18 -5.99 2.89
CA SER A 262 -17.22 -7.01 2.78
C SER A 262 -16.92 -8.04 1.68
N GLU A 263 -16.49 -7.58 0.49
CA GLU A 263 -16.08 -8.44 -0.62
C GLU A 263 -14.84 -9.27 -0.25
N PHE A 264 -13.87 -8.66 0.45
CA PHE A 264 -12.70 -9.36 0.98
C PHE A 264 -13.11 -10.50 1.92
N LEU A 265 -13.93 -10.23 2.93
CA LEU A 265 -14.37 -11.26 3.89
C LEU A 265 -15.19 -12.38 3.25
N ALA A 266 -16.03 -12.06 2.26
CA ALA A 266 -16.80 -13.05 1.52
C ALA A 266 -15.88 -13.99 0.72
N ASN A 267 -14.91 -13.43 -0.01
CA ASN A 267 -13.93 -14.19 -0.78
C ASN A 267 -13.04 -15.03 0.14
N MET A 268 -12.59 -14.46 1.27
CA MET A 268 -11.85 -15.18 2.31
C MET A 268 -12.58 -16.43 2.79
N SER A 269 -13.87 -16.29 3.13
CA SER A 269 -14.64 -17.42 3.63
C SER A 269 -14.76 -18.52 2.57
N HIS A 270 -14.91 -18.16 1.30
CA HIS A 270 -14.99 -19.12 0.20
C HIS A 270 -13.65 -19.85 -0.02
N GLU A 271 -12.54 -19.10 -0.05
CA GLU A 271 -11.18 -19.62 -0.24
C GLU A 271 -10.69 -20.49 0.92
N LEU A 272 -11.12 -20.22 2.15
CA LEU A 272 -10.83 -21.07 3.31
C LEU A 272 -11.68 -22.35 3.34
N ARG A 273 -12.97 -22.24 2.95
CA ARG A 273 -13.92 -23.35 3.05
C ARG A 273 -13.62 -24.48 2.06
N THR A 274 -13.18 -24.14 0.86
CA THR A 274 -12.91 -25.11 -0.21
C THR A 274 -11.83 -26.14 0.17
N PRO A 275 -10.60 -25.75 0.58
CA PRO A 275 -9.59 -26.71 1.02
C PRO A 275 -9.99 -27.42 2.31
N MET A 276 -10.69 -26.76 3.25
CA MET A 276 -11.19 -27.45 4.45
C MET A 276 -12.15 -28.59 4.11
N HIS A 277 -13.10 -28.39 3.20
CA HIS A 277 -14.01 -29.46 2.78
C HIS A 277 -13.26 -30.58 2.05
N ALA A 278 -12.23 -30.25 1.26
CA ALA A 278 -11.38 -31.25 0.62
C ALA A 278 -10.61 -32.08 1.67
N ILE A 279 -10.00 -31.43 2.67
CA ILE A 279 -9.28 -32.11 3.77
C ILE A 279 -10.22 -33.04 4.52
N VAL A 280 -11.39 -32.56 4.95
CA VAL A 280 -12.39 -33.38 5.65
C VAL A 280 -12.85 -34.54 4.75
N GLY A 281 -13.15 -34.27 3.49
CA GLY A 281 -13.60 -35.29 2.54
C GLY A 281 -12.55 -36.39 2.29
N TYR A 282 -11.28 -36.03 2.07
CA TYR A 282 -10.21 -37.01 1.90
C TYR A 282 -9.91 -37.76 3.20
N ALA A 283 -9.98 -37.12 4.36
CA ALA A 283 -9.84 -37.78 5.65
C ALA A 283 -10.98 -38.80 5.89
N GLU A 284 -12.22 -38.45 5.59
CA GLU A 284 -13.37 -39.36 5.66
C GLU A 284 -13.25 -40.54 4.69
N LEU A 285 -12.72 -40.30 3.49
CA LEU A 285 -12.46 -41.35 2.50
C LEU A 285 -11.36 -42.31 2.98
N LEU A 286 -10.28 -41.78 3.57
CA LEU A 286 -9.18 -42.56 4.15
C LEU A 286 -9.61 -43.37 5.39
N ALA A 287 -10.60 -42.89 6.14
CA ALA A 287 -11.15 -43.59 7.30
C ALA A 287 -12.02 -44.81 6.96
N ARG A 288 -12.38 -45.01 5.68
CA ARG A 288 -13.21 -46.15 5.27
C ARG A 288 -12.41 -47.47 5.30
N PRO A 289 -13.02 -48.60 5.68
CA PRO A 289 -12.38 -49.90 5.56
C PRO A 289 -12.21 -50.29 4.09
N ASN A 290 -11.13 -51.02 3.76
CA ASN A 290 -10.82 -51.57 2.43
C ASN A 290 -10.59 -50.53 1.30
N VAL A 291 -9.88 -49.44 1.60
CA VAL A 291 -9.39 -48.51 0.57
C VAL A 291 -8.22 -49.14 -0.20
N ASP A 292 -8.25 -49.07 -1.52
CA ASP A 292 -7.14 -49.54 -2.35
C ASP A 292 -5.92 -48.61 -2.20
N ARG A 293 -4.71 -49.20 -2.27
CA ARG A 293 -3.47 -48.46 -2.00
C ARG A 293 -3.24 -47.28 -2.95
N ARG A 294 -3.71 -47.38 -4.20
CA ARG A 294 -3.53 -46.32 -5.21
C ARG A 294 -4.42 -45.12 -4.91
N SER A 295 -5.68 -45.36 -4.51
CA SER A 295 -6.59 -44.32 -4.03
C SER A 295 -6.09 -43.70 -2.73
N GLN A 296 -5.56 -44.52 -1.82
CA GLN A 296 -4.96 -44.03 -0.56
C GLN A 296 -3.81 -43.05 -0.83
N GLU A 297 -2.85 -43.42 -1.68
CA GLU A 297 -1.72 -42.56 -2.06
C GLU A 297 -2.21 -41.25 -2.71
N THR A 298 -3.22 -41.34 -3.57
CA THR A 298 -3.81 -40.17 -4.23
C THR A 298 -4.51 -39.23 -3.25
N TRP A 299 -5.31 -39.78 -2.32
CA TRP A 299 -6.04 -38.98 -1.33
C TRP A 299 -5.12 -38.37 -0.29
N VAL A 300 -4.08 -39.08 0.14
CA VAL A 300 -3.03 -38.53 1.02
C VAL A 300 -2.31 -37.39 0.33
N ALA A 301 -1.93 -37.54 -0.96
CA ALA A 301 -1.30 -36.47 -1.72
C ALA A 301 -2.21 -35.23 -1.85
N ASN A 302 -3.50 -35.43 -2.15
CA ASN A 302 -4.47 -34.34 -2.25
C ASN A 302 -4.75 -33.67 -0.90
N LEU A 303 -4.80 -34.43 0.19
CA LEU A 303 -4.95 -33.93 1.55
C LEU A 303 -3.75 -33.06 1.92
N LYS A 304 -2.53 -33.53 1.65
CA LYS A 304 -1.28 -32.77 1.87
C LYS A 304 -1.30 -31.45 1.09
N ARG A 305 -1.57 -31.51 -0.22
CA ARG A 305 -1.68 -30.31 -1.08
C ARG A 305 -2.74 -29.33 -0.58
N SER A 306 -3.91 -29.82 -0.14
CA SER A 306 -5.00 -28.98 0.38
C SER A 306 -4.62 -28.31 1.71
N THR A 307 -3.88 -29.02 2.56
CA THR A 307 -3.39 -28.51 3.85
C THR A 307 -2.32 -27.45 3.66
N GLU A 308 -1.36 -27.67 2.76
CA GLU A 308 -0.32 -26.70 2.39
C GLU A 308 -0.94 -25.43 1.79
N TYR A 309 -1.95 -25.56 0.92
CA TYR A 309 -2.68 -24.41 0.37
C TYR A 309 -3.39 -23.62 1.47
N LEU A 310 -4.10 -24.30 2.38
CA LEU A 310 -4.82 -23.65 3.48
C LEU A 310 -3.86 -22.90 4.42
N LEU A 311 -2.72 -23.50 4.75
CA LEU A 311 -1.71 -22.87 5.61
C LEU A 311 -1.14 -21.61 4.94
N THR A 312 -0.81 -21.69 3.65
CA THR A 312 -0.37 -20.53 2.87
C THR A 312 -1.41 -19.41 2.88
N LEU A 313 -2.68 -19.74 2.64
CA LEU A 313 -3.78 -18.77 2.66
C LEU A 313 -3.96 -18.13 4.04
N ILE A 314 -3.87 -18.90 5.13
CA ILE A 314 -3.97 -18.35 6.49
C ILE A 314 -2.80 -17.39 6.76
N ASN A 315 -1.58 -17.78 6.41
CA ASN A 315 -0.41 -16.93 6.60
C ASN A 315 -0.51 -15.63 5.79
N ASP A 316 -0.95 -15.69 4.54
CA ASP A 316 -1.19 -14.52 3.69
C ASP A 316 -2.18 -13.53 4.35
N VAL A 317 -3.24 -14.05 4.97
CA VAL A 317 -4.25 -13.23 5.66
C VAL A 317 -3.71 -12.60 6.92
N LEU A 318 -2.95 -13.37 7.70
CA LEU A 318 -2.31 -12.88 8.91
C LEU A 318 -1.28 -11.80 8.59
N ASP A 319 -0.50 -11.98 7.53
CA ASP A 319 0.44 -10.98 7.04
C ASP A 319 -0.29 -9.72 6.61
N LEU A 320 -1.36 -9.84 5.80
CA LEU A 320 -2.18 -8.69 5.43
C LEU A 320 -2.80 -7.98 6.64
N SER A 321 -3.28 -8.74 7.64
CA SER A 321 -3.86 -8.19 8.87
C SER A 321 -2.83 -7.45 9.72
N LYS A 322 -1.61 -7.99 9.85
CA LYS A 322 -0.49 -7.33 10.56
C LYS A 322 -0.08 -6.04 9.87
N ILE A 323 -0.08 -6.05 8.53
CA ILE A 323 0.21 -4.90 7.70
C ILE A 323 -0.85 -3.80 7.90
N GLU A 324 -2.14 -4.11 7.77
CA GLU A 324 -3.23 -3.12 7.91
C GLU A 324 -3.30 -2.52 9.32
N ALA A 325 -2.97 -3.31 10.35
CA ALA A 325 -2.93 -2.84 11.72
C ALA A 325 -1.69 -1.99 12.05
N GLY A 326 -0.73 -1.85 11.11
CA GLY A 326 0.55 -1.19 11.35
C GLY A 326 1.43 -1.93 12.37
N HIS A 327 1.17 -3.22 12.61
CA HIS A 327 1.89 -4.07 13.56
C HIS A 327 3.00 -4.90 12.91
N MET A 328 3.27 -4.68 11.62
CA MET A 328 4.43 -5.29 10.97
C MET A 328 5.70 -4.51 11.31
N SER A 329 6.57 -5.10 12.13
CA SER A 329 7.91 -4.58 12.41
C SER A 329 8.88 -4.95 11.29
N LEU A 330 9.67 -3.99 10.86
CA LEU A 330 10.80 -4.21 9.94
C LEU A 330 12.07 -4.33 10.77
N GLU A 331 12.85 -5.37 10.50
CA GLU A 331 14.19 -5.52 11.08
C GLU A 331 15.23 -5.17 10.02
N SER A 332 15.54 -3.88 9.89
CA SER A 332 16.60 -3.43 9.00
C SER A 332 17.96 -3.87 9.56
N THR A 333 18.61 -4.78 8.87
CA THR A 333 19.92 -5.34 9.23
C THR A 333 20.85 -5.33 8.03
N PRO A 334 22.17 -5.20 8.22
CA PRO A 334 23.12 -5.41 7.14
C PRO A 334 23.01 -6.86 6.62
N CYS A 335 22.66 -7.04 5.36
CA CYS A 335 22.48 -8.35 4.75
C CYS A 335 23.21 -8.47 3.42
N SER A 336 23.70 -9.68 3.12
CA SER A 336 24.38 -9.98 1.85
C SER A 336 23.34 -10.28 0.77
N LEU A 337 23.32 -9.46 -0.28
CA LEU A 337 22.42 -9.69 -1.43
C LEU A 337 22.69 -11.05 -2.09
N VAL A 338 23.95 -11.50 -2.08
CA VAL A 338 24.37 -12.77 -2.68
C VAL A 338 23.67 -13.94 -1.99
N GLU A 339 23.54 -13.89 -0.67
CA GLU A 339 22.96 -14.98 0.11
C GLU A 339 21.45 -15.03 -0.06
N VAL A 340 20.77 -13.88 -0.05
CA VAL A 340 19.32 -13.80 -0.29
C VAL A 340 18.99 -14.35 -1.68
N VAL A 341 19.72 -13.90 -2.71
CA VAL A 341 19.48 -14.36 -4.09
C VAL A 341 19.83 -15.84 -4.27
N ALA A 342 20.91 -16.32 -3.63
CA ALA A 342 21.28 -17.72 -3.66
C ALA A 342 20.21 -18.60 -3.01
N ALA A 343 19.66 -18.20 -1.87
CA ALA A 343 18.58 -18.90 -1.18
C ALA A 343 17.33 -19.04 -2.07
N VAL A 344 16.88 -17.93 -2.68
CA VAL A 344 15.73 -17.93 -3.61
C VAL A 344 15.98 -18.84 -4.81
N ARG A 345 17.18 -18.74 -5.41
CA ARG A 345 17.57 -19.56 -6.55
C ARG A 345 17.58 -21.05 -6.19
N ASP A 346 18.21 -21.42 -5.08
CA ASP A 346 18.38 -22.81 -4.70
C ASP A 346 17.04 -23.46 -4.31
N MET A 347 16.14 -22.68 -3.70
CA MET A 347 14.76 -23.10 -3.42
C MET A 347 13.95 -23.38 -4.70
N LEU A 348 14.04 -22.51 -5.71
CA LEU A 348 13.19 -22.57 -6.91
C LEU A 348 13.81 -23.32 -8.08
N ARG A 349 15.12 -23.58 -8.07
CA ARG A 349 15.84 -24.31 -9.13
C ARG A 349 15.27 -25.72 -9.33
N GLY A 350 14.95 -26.43 -8.24
CA GLY A 350 14.36 -27.77 -8.33
C GLY A 350 13.01 -27.75 -9.05
N VAL A 351 12.13 -26.84 -8.64
CA VAL A 351 10.79 -26.65 -9.22
C VAL A 351 10.86 -26.24 -10.70
N ALA A 352 11.80 -25.36 -11.04
CA ALA A 352 12.03 -24.95 -12.43
C ALA A 352 12.57 -26.11 -13.29
N ALA A 353 13.49 -26.91 -12.75
CA ALA A 353 14.07 -28.06 -13.44
C ALA A 353 13.04 -29.16 -13.72
N GLU A 354 12.11 -29.41 -12.79
CA GLU A 354 10.98 -30.33 -12.99
C GLU A 354 10.10 -29.92 -14.18
N LYS A 355 9.99 -28.62 -14.44
CA LYS A 355 9.29 -28.06 -15.61
C LYS A 355 10.16 -27.87 -16.86
N MET A 356 11.43 -28.29 -16.82
CA MET A 356 12.43 -28.05 -17.88
C MET A 356 12.62 -26.56 -18.23
N LEU A 357 12.48 -25.67 -17.25
CA LEU A 357 12.75 -24.24 -17.39
C LEU A 357 14.19 -23.93 -16.95
N SER A 358 14.86 -23.00 -17.62
CA SER A 358 16.13 -22.43 -17.14
C SER A 358 15.87 -21.27 -16.21
N LEU A 359 16.41 -21.35 -14.98
CA LEU A 359 16.42 -20.26 -14.00
C LEU A 359 17.84 -19.67 -13.92
N GLU A 360 18.01 -18.45 -14.42
CA GLU A 360 19.30 -17.75 -14.42
C GLU A 360 19.25 -16.48 -13.56
N VAL A 361 20.39 -16.13 -12.98
CA VAL A 361 20.58 -14.90 -12.21
C VAL A 361 21.64 -14.07 -12.91
N GLU A 362 21.29 -12.85 -13.28
CA GLU A 362 22.15 -11.90 -13.98
C GLU A 362 22.39 -10.67 -13.08
N VAL A 363 23.62 -10.18 -13.01
CA VAL A 363 23.97 -8.96 -12.27
C VAL A 363 24.54 -7.95 -13.26
N GLN A 364 23.92 -6.78 -13.33
CA GLN A 364 24.31 -5.69 -14.20
C GLN A 364 24.87 -4.52 -13.39
N GLY A 365 26.13 -4.17 -13.67
CA GLY A 365 26.84 -3.08 -13.01
C GLY A 365 27.51 -3.48 -11.69
N GLU A 366 27.92 -2.46 -10.92
CA GLU A 366 28.55 -2.63 -9.61
C GLU A 366 27.49 -2.52 -8.51
N LEU A 367 27.20 -3.64 -7.83
CA LEU A 367 26.29 -3.68 -6.69
C LEU A 367 27.10 -3.72 -5.39
N PRO A 368 26.62 -3.08 -4.29
CA PRO A 368 27.22 -3.29 -2.98
C PRO A 368 26.98 -4.72 -2.51
N ALA A 369 27.98 -5.34 -1.89
CA ALA A 369 27.88 -6.70 -1.36
C ALA A 369 26.90 -6.80 -0.17
N GLU A 370 26.79 -5.73 0.62
CA GLU A 370 25.92 -5.62 1.78
C GLU A 370 24.93 -4.46 1.62
N VAL A 371 23.67 -4.70 1.99
CA VAL A 371 22.60 -3.70 1.98
C VAL A 371 21.86 -3.73 3.31
N GLU A 372 21.56 -2.56 3.86
CA GLU A 372 20.67 -2.44 5.01
C GLU A 372 19.21 -2.59 4.57
N THR A 373 18.63 -3.75 4.84
CA THR A 373 17.22 -4.06 4.55
C THR A 373 16.75 -5.18 5.46
N ASP A 374 15.48 -5.58 5.36
CA ASP A 374 14.96 -6.77 6.03
C ASP A 374 15.12 -7.97 5.07
N PRO A 375 16.09 -8.88 5.32
CA PRO A 375 16.39 -9.97 4.40
C PRO A 375 15.22 -10.93 4.24
N VAL A 376 14.37 -11.08 5.25
CA VAL A 376 13.24 -12.02 5.17
C VAL A 376 12.08 -11.44 4.39
N ARG A 377 11.78 -10.16 4.55
CA ARG A 377 10.77 -9.52 3.70
C ARG A 377 11.24 -9.46 2.25
N LEU A 378 12.52 -9.22 2.03
CA LEU A 378 13.10 -9.26 0.69
C LEU A 378 13.00 -10.67 0.07
N GLU A 379 13.42 -11.71 0.80
CA GLU A 379 13.29 -13.10 0.36
C GLU A 379 11.83 -13.47 0.07
N GLN A 380 10.89 -13.08 0.94
CA GLN A 380 9.46 -13.32 0.78
C GLN A 380 8.92 -12.70 -0.52
N ILE A 381 9.31 -11.46 -0.84
CA ILE A 381 8.92 -10.81 -2.10
C ILE A 381 9.51 -11.58 -3.29
N LEU A 382 10.82 -11.90 -3.25
CA LEU A 382 11.51 -12.54 -4.38
C LEU A 382 11.02 -13.97 -4.63
N VAL A 383 10.79 -14.77 -3.58
CA VAL A 383 10.20 -16.12 -3.70
C VAL A 383 8.82 -16.04 -4.35
N ASN A 384 7.99 -15.05 -3.97
CA ASN A 384 6.68 -14.90 -4.59
C ASN A 384 6.78 -14.47 -6.06
N LEU A 385 7.64 -13.50 -6.41
CA LEU A 385 7.77 -13.03 -7.80
C LEU A 385 8.37 -14.11 -8.71
N VAL A 386 9.52 -14.69 -8.33
CA VAL A 386 10.19 -15.75 -9.11
C VAL A 386 9.35 -17.03 -9.12
N GLY A 387 8.69 -17.36 -8.01
CA GLY A 387 7.76 -18.48 -7.91
C GLY A 387 6.59 -18.33 -8.87
N ASN A 388 6.02 -17.13 -9.01
CA ASN A 388 4.98 -16.86 -10.01
C ASN A 388 5.50 -17.01 -11.43
N ALA A 389 6.69 -16.49 -11.74
CA ALA A 389 7.32 -16.68 -13.06
C ALA A 389 7.46 -18.18 -13.42
N VAL A 390 8.09 -18.97 -12.54
CA VAL A 390 8.25 -20.44 -12.75
C VAL A 390 6.90 -21.15 -12.82
N LYS A 391 5.90 -20.67 -12.11
CA LYS A 391 4.56 -21.27 -12.11
C LYS A 391 3.83 -21.06 -13.43
N TYR A 392 3.87 -19.87 -14.00
CA TYR A 392 3.07 -19.51 -15.17
C TYR A 392 3.81 -19.66 -16.51
N THR A 393 5.12 -19.79 -16.50
CA THR A 393 5.89 -20.17 -17.69
C THR A 393 5.84 -21.68 -17.89
N GLU A 394 5.38 -22.14 -19.06
CA GLU A 394 5.34 -23.56 -19.40
C GLU A 394 6.61 -24.04 -20.11
N ARG A 395 7.20 -23.18 -20.95
CA ARG A 395 8.43 -23.43 -21.72
C ARG A 395 9.22 -22.13 -21.86
N GLY A 396 10.55 -22.22 -21.82
CA GLY A 396 11.45 -21.09 -21.98
C GLY A 396 12.29 -20.83 -20.73
N ASP A 397 12.54 -19.57 -20.43
CA ASP A 397 13.45 -19.13 -19.38
C ASP A 397 12.81 -18.15 -18.39
N VAL A 398 13.31 -18.21 -17.16
CA VAL A 398 13.03 -17.23 -16.10
C VAL A 398 14.38 -16.65 -15.69
N ARG A 399 14.50 -15.33 -15.73
CA ARG A 399 15.73 -14.62 -15.38
C ARG A 399 15.48 -13.62 -14.26
N LEU A 400 16.32 -13.65 -13.24
CA LEU A 400 16.37 -12.65 -12.18
C LEU A 400 17.56 -11.72 -12.46
N VAL A 401 17.28 -10.49 -12.88
CA VAL A 401 18.28 -9.47 -13.19
C VAL A 401 18.37 -8.48 -12.04
N LEU A 402 19.57 -8.30 -11.50
CA LEU A 402 19.85 -7.31 -10.47
C LEU A 402 20.63 -6.15 -11.07
N ARG A 403 20.17 -4.92 -10.83
CA ARG A 403 20.84 -3.69 -11.27
C ARG A 403 20.63 -2.56 -10.28
N THR A 404 21.49 -1.55 -10.34
CA THR A 404 21.26 -0.26 -9.67
C THR A 404 20.82 0.79 -10.68
N THR A 405 20.10 1.80 -10.21
CA THR A 405 19.88 3.03 -11.00
C THR A 405 21.20 3.75 -11.28
N GLU A 406 21.24 4.58 -12.33
CA GLU A 406 22.42 5.39 -12.69
C GLU A 406 22.89 6.27 -11.53
N ASP A 407 21.96 6.77 -10.72
CA ASP A 407 22.25 7.57 -9.52
C ASP A 407 22.73 6.73 -8.32
N GLY A 408 22.73 5.40 -8.43
CA GLY A 408 23.14 4.47 -7.38
C GLY A 408 22.23 4.46 -6.14
N GLN A 409 21.06 5.09 -6.20
CA GLN A 409 20.17 5.26 -5.03
C GLN A 409 19.14 4.15 -4.88
N TRP A 410 18.92 3.35 -5.92
CA TRP A 410 17.90 2.31 -5.94
C TRP A 410 18.49 1.00 -6.43
N LEU A 411 18.19 -0.06 -5.69
CA LEU A 411 18.42 -1.43 -6.09
C LEU A 411 17.17 -1.96 -6.79
N ILE A 412 17.37 -2.54 -7.96
CA ILE A 412 16.28 -3.02 -8.81
C ILE A 412 16.46 -4.52 -9.06
N PHE A 413 15.38 -5.26 -8.83
CA PHE A 413 15.26 -6.68 -9.15
C PHE A 413 14.21 -6.85 -10.24
N ASP A 414 14.65 -7.19 -11.45
CA ASP A 414 13.77 -7.50 -12.57
C ASP A 414 13.61 -9.02 -12.69
N VAL A 415 12.40 -9.51 -12.45
CA VAL A 415 12.02 -10.91 -12.67
C VAL A 415 11.38 -11.00 -14.05
N VAL A 416 12.13 -11.53 -15.01
CA VAL A 416 11.74 -11.67 -16.41
C VAL A 416 11.32 -13.11 -16.68
N ASP A 417 10.15 -13.29 -17.27
CA ASP A 417 9.64 -14.59 -17.68
C ASP A 417 9.21 -14.57 -19.15
N THR A 418 9.42 -15.69 -19.86
CA THR A 418 8.94 -15.89 -21.24
C THR A 418 7.56 -16.56 -21.29
N GLY A 419 6.71 -16.30 -20.30
CA GLY A 419 5.39 -16.90 -20.16
C GLY A 419 4.35 -16.33 -21.14
N PRO A 420 3.05 -16.60 -20.93
CA PRO A 420 1.97 -16.19 -21.83
C PRO A 420 1.73 -14.67 -21.88
N GLY A 421 2.36 -13.90 -21.00
CA GLY A 421 2.09 -12.47 -20.86
C GLY A 421 0.72 -12.16 -20.23
N ILE A 422 0.52 -10.90 -19.88
CA ILE A 422 -0.67 -10.38 -19.20
C ILE A 422 -1.25 -9.23 -20.02
N ALA A 423 -2.55 -9.27 -20.28
CA ALA A 423 -3.24 -8.18 -20.97
C ALA A 423 -3.18 -6.87 -20.15
N PRO A 424 -3.01 -5.70 -20.77
CA PRO A 424 -2.83 -4.43 -20.06
C PRO A 424 -4.05 -4.06 -19.19
N GLU A 425 -5.24 -4.51 -19.56
CA GLU A 425 -6.48 -4.33 -18.81
C GLU A 425 -6.54 -5.17 -17.51
N ASP A 426 -5.81 -6.28 -17.44
CA ASP A 426 -5.75 -7.12 -16.26
C ASP A 426 -4.60 -6.77 -15.31
N GLY A 427 -3.58 -6.04 -15.77
CA GLY A 427 -2.44 -5.63 -14.95
C GLY A 427 -2.83 -4.84 -13.69
N GLN A 428 -3.84 -3.98 -13.77
CA GLN A 428 -4.34 -3.22 -12.60
C GLN A 428 -5.15 -4.08 -11.61
N ARG A 429 -5.61 -5.26 -12.03
CA ARG A 429 -6.43 -6.17 -11.20
C ARG A 429 -5.55 -7.11 -10.37
N LEU A 430 -4.34 -7.42 -10.83
CA LEU A 430 -3.40 -8.33 -10.14
C LEU A 430 -2.98 -7.87 -8.75
N PHE A 431 -2.90 -6.56 -8.52
CA PHE A 431 -2.57 -6.00 -7.21
C PHE A 431 -3.81 -5.68 -6.37
N ARG A 432 -4.98 -6.24 -6.70
CA ARG A 432 -6.18 -6.18 -5.86
C ARG A 432 -6.31 -7.48 -5.05
N PRO A 433 -6.91 -7.46 -3.86
CA PRO A 433 -7.15 -8.67 -3.08
C PRO A 433 -7.94 -9.70 -3.91
N PHE A 434 -7.46 -10.95 -3.96
CA PHE A 434 -8.05 -12.04 -4.75
C PHE A 434 -8.09 -11.78 -6.27
N GLY A 435 -7.22 -10.91 -6.77
CA GLY A 435 -7.07 -10.66 -8.21
C GLY A 435 -6.46 -11.86 -8.92
N GLN A 436 -7.29 -12.69 -9.55
CA GLN A 436 -6.86 -13.82 -10.39
C GLN A 436 -7.25 -13.59 -11.85
N LEU A 437 -6.37 -13.95 -12.78
CA LEU A 437 -6.61 -13.88 -14.23
C LEU A 437 -7.57 -14.99 -14.70
N ASN A 438 -7.58 -16.14 -14.01
CA ASN A 438 -8.41 -17.29 -14.34
C ASN A 438 -9.07 -17.88 -13.07
N PRO A 439 -10.36 -17.57 -12.78
CA PRO A 439 -11.07 -18.07 -11.60
C PRO A 439 -11.36 -19.58 -11.59
N GLY A 440 -10.80 -20.35 -12.54
CA GLY A 440 -10.90 -21.80 -12.63
C GLY A 440 -9.55 -22.53 -12.60
N ALA A 441 -8.43 -21.81 -12.56
CA ALA A 441 -7.10 -22.40 -12.38
C ALA A 441 -6.82 -22.53 -10.88
N THR A 442 -6.85 -23.75 -10.37
CA THR A 442 -6.87 -24.16 -8.96
C THR A 442 -5.57 -23.88 -8.19
N GLU A 443 -4.87 -22.78 -8.46
CA GLU A 443 -3.59 -22.49 -7.82
C GLU A 443 -3.39 -20.99 -7.55
N GLY A 444 -3.28 -20.63 -6.27
CA GLY A 444 -2.81 -19.33 -5.78
C GLY A 444 -3.90 -18.49 -5.10
N THR A 445 -3.60 -17.93 -3.93
CA THR A 445 -4.53 -17.18 -3.07
C THR A 445 -4.99 -15.84 -3.68
N GLY A 446 -4.30 -15.35 -4.72
CA GLY A 446 -4.50 -14.01 -5.27
C GLY A 446 -4.11 -12.89 -4.30
N LEU A 447 -3.45 -13.22 -3.18
CA LEU A 447 -2.98 -12.26 -2.17
C LEU A 447 -1.46 -12.03 -2.26
N GLY A 448 -0.69 -12.99 -2.77
CA GLY A 448 0.78 -12.92 -2.79
C GLY A 448 1.36 -11.65 -3.42
N LEU A 449 0.88 -11.24 -4.60
CA LEU A 449 1.35 -9.99 -5.27
C LEU A 449 0.94 -8.72 -4.50
N LEU A 450 -0.25 -8.72 -3.88
CA LEU A 450 -0.70 -7.61 -3.05
C LEU A 450 0.18 -7.46 -1.80
N ILE A 451 0.45 -8.57 -1.11
CA ILE A 451 1.32 -8.61 0.07
C ILE A 451 2.73 -8.17 -0.32
N SER A 452 3.28 -8.72 -1.41
CA SER A 452 4.60 -8.35 -1.92
C SER A 452 4.72 -6.86 -2.20
N ARG A 453 3.71 -6.24 -2.84
CA ARG A 453 3.72 -4.80 -3.10
C ARG A 453 3.65 -3.98 -1.81
N HIS A 454 2.90 -4.45 -0.81
CA HIS A 454 2.84 -3.76 0.48
C HIS A 454 4.15 -3.89 1.28
N LEU A 455 4.77 -5.08 1.26
CA LEU A 455 6.10 -5.31 1.83
C LEU A 455 7.15 -4.43 1.16
N ALA A 456 7.14 -4.32 -0.17
CA ALA A 456 8.04 -3.44 -0.90
C ALA A 456 7.89 -1.98 -0.44
N ARG A 457 6.65 -1.49 -0.26
CA ARG A 457 6.38 -0.14 0.27
C ARG A 457 6.85 0.05 1.70
N LEU A 458 6.73 -0.97 2.55
CA LEU A 458 7.27 -0.96 3.90
C LEU A 458 8.80 -0.84 3.88
N LEU A 459 9.46 -1.51 2.93
CA LEU A 459 10.91 -1.35 2.68
C LEU A 459 11.28 -0.02 2.01
N GLY A 460 10.32 0.90 1.81
CA GLY A 460 10.53 2.20 1.15
C GLY A 460 10.59 2.13 -0.39
N GLY A 461 10.21 0.99 -0.96
CA GLY A 461 10.23 0.66 -2.37
C GLY A 461 8.86 0.56 -3.05
N GLU A 462 8.82 0.01 -4.27
CA GLU A 462 7.58 -0.28 -5.01
C GLU A 462 7.78 -1.51 -5.90
N ILE A 463 6.66 -2.18 -6.25
CA ILE A 463 6.64 -3.22 -7.29
C ILE A 463 5.84 -2.71 -8.47
N SER A 464 6.44 -2.77 -9.66
CA SER A 464 5.81 -2.47 -10.94
C SER A 464 5.90 -3.68 -11.89
N MET A 465 5.19 -3.61 -13.01
CA MET A 465 5.16 -4.70 -13.98
C MET A 465 5.01 -4.14 -15.39
N THR A 466 5.73 -4.73 -16.33
CA THR A 466 5.55 -4.57 -17.78
C THR A 466 5.31 -5.93 -18.40
N SER A 467 4.35 -6.06 -19.30
CA SER A 467 4.04 -7.34 -19.94
C SER A 467 3.44 -7.14 -21.32
N GLU A 468 3.76 -8.07 -22.22
CA GLU A 468 3.20 -8.17 -23.57
C GLU A 468 2.63 -9.57 -23.78
N LEU A 469 1.42 -9.64 -24.35
CA LEU A 469 0.71 -10.90 -24.54
C LEU A 469 1.49 -11.80 -25.51
N GLY A 470 1.90 -12.99 -25.05
CA GLY A 470 2.66 -13.99 -25.80
C GLY A 470 4.18 -13.83 -25.76
N GLU A 471 4.70 -12.71 -25.26
CA GLU A 471 6.15 -12.44 -25.15
C GLU A 471 6.66 -12.57 -23.71
N GLY A 472 5.76 -12.50 -22.71
CA GLY A 472 6.08 -12.73 -21.30
C GLY A 472 5.82 -11.52 -20.40
N CYS A 473 6.38 -11.56 -19.19
CA CYS A 473 6.22 -10.50 -18.20
C CYS A 473 7.57 -10.13 -17.58
N THR A 474 7.65 -8.89 -17.08
CA THR A 474 8.75 -8.42 -16.24
C THR A 474 8.14 -7.76 -15.02
N PHE A 475 8.42 -8.32 -13.86
CA PHE A 475 8.09 -7.73 -12.56
C PHE A 475 9.33 -7.03 -12.01
N THR A 476 9.20 -5.75 -11.73
CA THR A 476 10.29 -4.90 -11.27
C THR A 476 10.05 -4.52 -9.81
N LEU A 477 10.94 -4.96 -8.92
CA LEU A 477 11.00 -4.55 -7.52
C LEU A 477 12.08 -3.49 -7.36
N GLU A 478 11.72 -2.33 -6.84
CA GLU A 478 12.64 -1.22 -6.56
C GLU A 478 12.74 -1.04 -5.04
N ILE A 479 13.96 -0.99 -4.50
CA ILE A 479 14.22 -0.78 -3.07
C ILE A 479 15.28 0.32 -2.90
N PRO A 480 15.09 1.27 -1.97
CA PRO A 480 16.08 2.31 -1.72
C PRO A 480 17.38 1.71 -1.19
N LEU A 481 18.49 2.11 -1.79
CA LEU A 481 19.82 1.67 -1.39
C LEU A 481 20.37 2.63 -0.34
N VAL A 482 20.23 2.27 0.93
CA VAL A 482 20.88 2.96 2.05
C VAL A 482 22.23 2.29 2.28
N SER A 483 23.23 2.63 1.45
CA SER A 483 24.58 2.06 1.56
C SER A 483 25.51 3.00 2.33
N ASN A 484 26.19 2.46 3.36
CA ASN A 484 27.26 3.14 4.11
C ASN A 484 28.66 2.52 3.87
N SER A 485 28.80 1.59 2.93
CA SER A 485 30.05 0.86 2.71
C SER A 485 30.45 0.81 1.23
N ALA A 486 31.63 1.34 0.92
CA ALA A 486 32.26 1.23 -0.39
C ALA A 486 32.82 -0.18 -0.59
N GLY A 487 32.17 -0.99 -1.42
CA GLY A 487 32.67 -2.31 -1.84
C GLY A 487 32.14 -2.67 -3.22
N THR A 488 33.03 -2.86 -4.18
CA THR A 488 32.72 -3.19 -5.57
C THR A 488 32.51 -4.68 -5.75
N PHE A 489 31.41 -5.08 -6.37
CA PHE A 489 31.12 -6.47 -6.71
C PHE A 489 31.51 -6.82 -8.15
N THR A 490 32.11 -7.99 -8.34
CA THR A 490 32.19 -8.70 -9.62
C THR A 490 31.91 -10.17 -9.34
N CYS A 491 31.01 -10.78 -10.10
CA CYS A 491 30.59 -12.16 -9.88
C CYS A 491 31.78 -13.12 -10.11
N ILE A 492 32.33 -13.69 -9.04
CA ILE A 492 33.13 -14.92 -9.12
C ILE A 492 32.16 -16.06 -8.81
N ALA A 493 32.06 -17.02 -9.72
CA ALA A 493 31.22 -18.20 -9.57
C ALA A 493 31.44 -18.84 -8.19
N PRO A 494 30.40 -18.94 -7.33
CA PRO A 494 30.59 -19.53 -6.01
C PRO A 494 30.79 -21.04 -6.16
N SER A 495 31.84 -21.53 -5.53
CA SER A 495 32.12 -22.96 -5.37
C SER A 495 30.90 -23.65 -4.75
N SER A 496 30.44 -24.70 -5.43
CA SER A 496 29.33 -25.54 -5.00
C SER A 496 29.63 -26.18 -3.65
N VAL A 497 28.97 -25.74 -2.58
CA VAL A 497 28.64 -26.64 -1.47
C VAL A 497 27.51 -27.51 -2.00
N GLY A 498 27.82 -28.78 -2.25
CA GLY A 498 26.86 -29.73 -2.84
C GLY A 498 25.68 -30.00 -1.89
N PRO A 499 24.54 -30.46 -2.43
CA PRO A 499 23.43 -30.93 -1.62
C PRO A 499 23.86 -32.17 -0.83
N THR A 500 23.76 -32.11 0.49
CA THR A 500 24.00 -33.25 1.38
C THR A 500 22.98 -34.35 1.06
N PRO A 501 23.40 -35.60 0.77
CA PRO A 501 22.46 -36.68 0.49
C PRO A 501 21.65 -37.04 1.74
N CYS A 502 20.36 -37.32 1.52
CA CYS A 502 19.46 -37.86 2.54
C CYS A 502 19.93 -39.28 2.95
N PRO A 503 20.17 -39.56 4.24
CA PRO A 503 20.66 -40.85 4.70
C PRO A 503 19.54 -41.91 4.79
N PRO A 504 19.86 -43.21 4.68
CA PRO A 504 18.90 -44.30 4.72
C PRO A 504 18.38 -44.59 6.14
N ALA A 505 17.19 -45.20 6.22
CA ALA A 505 16.54 -45.60 7.47
C ALA A 505 17.44 -46.48 8.36
N GLY A 506 17.61 -46.06 9.63
CA GLY A 506 18.39 -46.76 10.66
C GLY A 506 19.53 -45.95 11.31
N ALA A 507 19.68 -44.65 11.00
CA ALA A 507 20.84 -43.86 11.42
C ALA A 507 20.84 -43.37 12.89
N ILE A 508 19.70 -43.37 13.59
CA ILE A 508 19.59 -42.92 15.00
C ILE A 508 19.12 -44.04 15.96
N ASP A 509 19.32 -45.30 15.56
CA ASP A 509 18.90 -46.48 16.31
C ASP A 509 19.53 -46.50 17.71
N GLY A 510 18.70 -46.48 18.74
CA GLY A 510 19.11 -46.50 20.15
C GLY A 510 19.37 -45.15 20.82
N ALA A 511 19.21 -44.01 20.14
CA ALA A 511 19.40 -42.69 20.76
C ALA A 511 18.30 -42.36 21.79
N HIS A 512 18.67 -41.68 22.89
CA HIS A 512 17.76 -41.18 23.92
C HIS A 512 17.54 -39.67 23.78
N VAL A 513 16.37 -39.27 23.26
CA VAL A 513 16.06 -37.87 22.92
C VAL A 513 15.11 -37.23 23.94
N LEU A 514 15.40 -36.01 24.41
CA LEU A 514 14.44 -35.21 25.17
C LEU A 514 13.75 -34.21 24.22
N VAL A 515 12.42 -34.23 24.17
CA VAL A 515 11.62 -33.31 23.35
C VAL A 515 10.86 -32.35 24.25
N ALA A 516 11.20 -31.06 24.21
CA ALA A 516 10.51 -30.00 24.93
C ALA A 516 9.64 -29.18 23.96
N GLU A 517 8.33 -29.38 24.03
CA GLU A 517 7.32 -28.79 23.13
C GLU A 517 6.01 -28.66 23.89
N ASP A 518 5.33 -27.52 23.80
CA ASP A 518 4.13 -27.22 24.60
C ASP A 518 2.84 -27.82 24.01
N SER A 519 2.73 -27.92 22.67
CA SER A 519 1.63 -28.58 21.97
C SER A 519 1.69 -30.11 22.12
N SER A 520 0.60 -30.71 22.59
CA SER A 520 0.43 -32.16 22.67
C SER A 520 0.55 -32.85 21.32
N GLU A 521 -0.01 -32.22 20.29
CA GLU A 521 -0.06 -32.74 18.93
C GLU A 521 1.34 -32.76 18.31
N ASN A 522 2.10 -31.67 18.48
CA ASN A 522 3.49 -31.61 18.01
C ASN A 522 4.38 -32.63 18.74
N ARG A 523 4.17 -32.83 20.05
CA ARG A 523 4.88 -33.86 20.82
C ARG A 523 4.60 -35.26 20.28
N GLU A 524 3.34 -35.57 19.95
CA GLU A 524 2.95 -36.86 19.39
C GLU A 524 3.57 -37.09 18.01
N VAL A 525 3.54 -36.09 17.13
CA VAL A 525 4.15 -36.17 15.79
C VAL A 525 5.66 -36.37 15.88
N MET A 526 6.36 -35.58 16.71
CA MET A 526 7.80 -35.74 16.90
C MET A 526 8.14 -37.10 17.53
N GLY A 527 7.35 -37.54 18.51
CA GLY A 527 7.50 -38.85 19.13
C GLY A 527 7.39 -39.99 18.12
N PHE A 528 6.37 -39.95 17.27
CA PHE A 528 6.18 -40.93 16.21
C PHE A 528 7.37 -40.97 15.23
N LEU A 529 7.86 -39.81 14.79
CA LEU A 529 9.00 -39.72 13.88
C LEU A 529 10.30 -40.26 14.50
N LEU A 530 10.53 -39.99 15.79
CA LEU A 530 11.70 -40.47 16.52
C LEU A 530 11.65 -41.99 16.73
N GLU A 531 10.49 -42.53 17.11
CA GLU A 531 10.28 -43.98 17.27
C GLU A 531 10.41 -44.73 15.94
N GLU A 532 9.84 -44.20 14.84
CA GLU A 532 9.97 -44.80 13.50
C GLU A 532 11.44 -44.87 13.03
N ALA A 533 12.25 -43.92 13.48
CA ALA A 533 13.68 -43.86 13.18
C ALA A 533 14.58 -44.66 14.16
N GLY A 534 14.00 -45.32 15.16
CA GLY A 534 14.69 -46.20 16.12
C GLY A 534 15.19 -45.52 17.39
N ALA A 535 14.87 -44.24 17.62
CA ALA A 535 15.20 -43.53 18.84
C ALA A 535 14.13 -43.74 19.91
N THR A 536 14.52 -43.65 21.19
CA THR A 536 13.58 -43.52 22.31
C THR A 536 13.52 -42.05 22.72
N TYR A 537 12.35 -41.58 23.13
CA TYR A 537 12.20 -40.19 23.53
C TYR A 537 11.48 -40.05 24.87
N GLN A 538 11.71 -38.91 25.53
CA GLN A 538 10.91 -38.44 26.65
C GLN A 538 10.41 -37.04 26.34
N ALA A 539 9.13 -36.77 26.61
CA ALA A 539 8.51 -35.51 26.26
C ALA A 539 8.34 -34.60 27.49
N ALA A 540 8.59 -33.31 27.32
CA ALA A 540 8.39 -32.25 28.31
C ALA A 540 7.44 -31.18 27.74
N GLY A 541 6.44 -30.79 28.53
CA GLY A 541 5.43 -29.81 28.09
C GLY A 541 5.80 -28.34 28.29
N ASN A 542 6.98 -28.05 28.84
CA ASN A 542 7.52 -26.70 29.01
C ASN A 542 9.03 -26.76 29.34
N GLY A 543 9.71 -25.61 29.28
CA GLY A 543 11.15 -25.52 29.54
C GLY A 543 11.57 -25.89 30.96
N ALA A 544 10.73 -25.64 31.97
CA ALA A 544 11.08 -25.96 33.37
C ALA A 544 11.12 -27.48 33.59
N VAL A 545 10.11 -28.19 33.07
CA VAL A 545 10.06 -29.66 33.09
C VAL A 545 11.22 -30.24 32.28
N ALA A 546 11.57 -29.64 31.14
CA ALA A 546 12.71 -30.08 30.34
C ALA A 546 14.03 -29.98 31.12
N VAL A 547 14.25 -28.87 31.84
CA VAL A 547 15.43 -28.67 32.70
C VAL A 547 15.48 -29.72 33.82
N ASP A 548 14.37 -29.96 34.51
CA ASP A 548 14.31 -30.94 35.60
C ASP A 548 14.55 -32.38 35.11
N LEU A 549 13.96 -32.75 33.97
CA LEU A 549 14.17 -34.06 33.35
C LEU A 549 15.62 -34.25 32.90
N ALA A 550 16.20 -33.28 32.19
CA ALA A 550 17.57 -33.37 31.71
C ALA A 550 18.58 -33.51 32.86
N LEU A 551 18.43 -32.73 33.93
CA LEU A 551 19.35 -32.77 35.07
C LEU A 551 19.16 -34.03 35.92
N SER A 552 17.92 -34.49 36.11
CA SER A 552 17.67 -35.75 36.84
C SER A 552 18.17 -36.97 36.06
N ALA A 553 18.04 -36.97 34.74
CA ALA A 553 18.62 -37.98 33.85
C ALA A 553 20.16 -38.01 33.93
N GLN A 554 20.80 -36.83 33.92
CA GLN A 554 22.26 -36.72 34.11
C GLN A 554 22.72 -37.23 35.49
N LEU A 555 22.00 -36.89 36.57
CA LEU A 555 22.33 -37.35 37.93
C LEU A 555 22.11 -38.86 38.14
N SER A 556 21.13 -39.44 37.45
CA SER A 556 20.82 -40.88 37.53
C SER A 556 21.68 -41.76 36.61
N GLY A 557 22.65 -41.17 35.90
CA GLY A 557 23.59 -41.89 35.05
C GLY A 557 23.02 -42.37 33.71
N LYS A 558 21.89 -41.81 33.28
CA LYS A 558 21.26 -42.05 31.98
C LYS A 558 20.96 -40.71 31.30
N PRO A 559 21.99 -39.92 30.92
CA PRO A 559 21.76 -38.64 30.25
C PRO A 559 21.09 -38.83 28.89
N PHE A 560 20.36 -37.83 28.44
CA PHE A 560 19.88 -37.77 27.06
C PHE A 560 21.07 -37.52 26.12
N ASP A 561 21.02 -38.11 24.93
CA ASP A 561 22.03 -37.94 23.89
C ASP A 561 21.84 -36.63 23.13
N ILE A 562 20.61 -36.13 23.06
CA ILE A 562 20.26 -34.86 22.40
C ILE A 562 18.94 -34.30 22.94
N VAL A 563 18.82 -32.98 22.96
CA VAL A 563 17.61 -32.27 23.39
C VAL A 563 17.06 -31.45 22.24
N LEU A 564 15.79 -31.66 21.89
CA LEU A 564 15.02 -30.79 21.02
C LEU A 564 14.25 -29.80 21.90
N MET A 565 14.55 -28.50 21.77
CA MET A 565 14.05 -27.46 22.67
C MET A 565 13.26 -26.41 21.91
N ASP A 566 11.94 -26.36 22.11
CA ASP A 566 11.11 -25.26 21.62
C ASP A 566 11.47 -23.92 22.28
N MET A 567 11.75 -22.90 21.45
CA MET A 567 12.10 -21.58 21.94
C MET A 567 10.89 -20.81 22.50
N SER A 568 9.68 -21.10 22.03
CA SER A 568 8.47 -20.36 22.39
C SER A 568 7.53 -21.19 23.27
N MET A 569 7.94 -21.45 24.52
CA MET A 569 7.15 -22.20 25.50
C MET A 569 6.65 -21.34 26.67
N PRO A 570 5.46 -21.61 27.22
CA PRO A 570 4.97 -20.98 28.44
C PRO A 570 5.77 -21.43 29.69
N VAL A 571 5.67 -20.66 30.77
CA VAL A 571 6.35 -20.86 32.08
C VAL A 571 7.85 -20.60 32.06
N LEU A 572 8.60 -21.31 31.21
CA LEU A 572 10.02 -21.10 30.98
C LEU A 572 10.29 -21.26 29.48
N ASP A 573 10.74 -20.19 28.85
CA ASP A 573 11.07 -20.19 27.43
C ASP A 573 12.32 -21.04 27.14
N GLY A 574 12.49 -21.45 25.88
CA GLY A 574 13.59 -22.33 25.50
C GLY A 574 14.96 -21.66 25.62
N TYR A 575 15.04 -20.34 25.50
CA TYR A 575 16.30 -19.59 25.62
C TYR A 575 16.84 -19.65 27.05
N GLU A 576 15.99 -19.33 28.02
CA GLU A 576 16.29 -19.39 29.44
C GLU A 576 16.47 -20.84 29.92
N ALA A 577 15.68 -21.79 29.41
CA ALA A 577 15.87 -23.21 29.68
C ALA A 577 17.25 -23.71 29.21
N THR A 578 17.67 -23.31 28.01
CA THR A 578 18.99 -23.66 27.45
C THR A 578 20.10 -23.06 28.31
N ARG A 579 20.03 -21.77 28.65
CA ARG A 579 21.02 -21.12 29.53
C ARG A 579 21.17 -21.85 30.86
N ARG A 580 20.05 -22.22 31.49
CA ARG A 580 20.07 -22.96 32.78
C ARG A 580 20.68 -24.36 32.66
N LEU A 581 20.48 -25.04 31.53
CA LEU A 581 21.11 -26.34 31.28
C LEU A 581 22.63 -26.20 31.13
N ILE A 582 23.08 -25.22 30.35
CA ILE A 582 24.50 -24.95 30.13
C ILE A 582 25.19 -24.52 31.43
N GLU A 583 24.61 -23.58 32.19
CA GLU A 583 25.14 -23.13 33.49
C GLU A 583 25.29 -24.27 34.51
N ARG A 584 24.40 -25.26 34.45
CA ARG A 584 24.42 -26.45 35.32
C ARG A 584 25.28 -27.59 34.77
N GLY A 585 26.03 -27.36 33.69
CA GLY A 585 26.99 -28.30 33.13
C GLY A 585 26.36 -29.47 32.39
N PHE A 586 25.20 -29.28 31.77
CA PHE A 586 24.63 -30.24 30.83
C PHE A 586 25.47 -30.29 29.56
N LYS A 587 25.84 -31.51 29.12
CA LYS A 587 26.84 -31.69 28.04
C LYS A 587 26.26 -32.12 26.70
N ALA A 588 25.03 -32.61 26.68
CA ALA A 588 24.44 -33.11 25.44
C ALA A 588 24.07 -31.94 24.50
N PRO A 589 24.13 -32.14 23.18
CA PRO A 589 23.70 -31.15 22.20
C PRO A 589 22.24 -30.72 22.43
N ILE A 590 21.99 -29.42 22.36
CA ILE A 590 20.65 -28.81 22.41
C ILE A 590 20.36 -28.20 21.04
N ILE A 591 19.35 -28.73 20.36
CA ILE A 591 18.85 -28.22 19.07
C ILE A 591 17.61 -27.37 19.34
N ALA A 592 17.63 -26.13 18.87
CA ALA A 592 16.50 -25.22 18.99
C ALA A 592 15.37 -25.57 18.00
N LEU A 593 14.11 -25.53 18.43
CA LEU A 593 12.96 -25.50 17.55
C LEU A 593 12.40 -24.07 17.56
N THR A 594 12.54 -23.35 16.44
CA THR A 594 12.15 -21.94 16.33
C THR A 594 11.03 -21.75 15.30
N ALA A 595 10.11 -20.81 15.56
CA ALA A 595 9.05 -20.44 14.62
C ALA A 595 9.56 -19.66 13.39
N PHE A 596 10.78 -19.11 13.44
CA PHE A 596 11.34 -18.28 12.39
C PHE A 596 12.80 -18.66 12.09
N ALA A 597 13.09 -18.86 10.80
CA ALA A 597 14.37 -19.33 10.26
C ALA A 597 15.41 -18.22 10.06
N MET A 598 15.28 -17.08 10.73
CA MET A 598 16.07 -15.88 10.40
C MET A 598 17.44 -15.92 11.08
N ARG A 599 18.43 -15.22 10.49
CA ARG A 599 19.77 -15.09 11.07
C ARG A 599 19.79 -14.55 12.49
N GLY A 600 18.90 -13.61 12.84
CA GLY A 600 18.80 -13.08 14.20
C GLY A 600 18.33 -14.12 15.23
N ASP A 601 17.39 -14.99 14.88
CA ASP A 601 16.95 -16.06 15.78
C ASP A 601 17.98 -17.19 15.86
N ARG A 602 18.69 -17.49 14.77
CA ARG A 602 19.84 -18.40 14.78
C ARG A 602 20.93 -17.88 15.73
N GLU A 603 21.32 -16.62 15.60
CA GLU A 603 22.33 -15.99 16.47
C GLU A 603 21.89 -16.03 17.93
N ARG A 604 20.63 -15.70 18.24
CA ARG A 604 20.08 -15.79 19.59
C ARG A 604 20.05 -17.21 20.14
N CYS A 605 19.76 -18.21 19.32
CA CYS A 605 19.79 -19.63 19.72
C CYS A 605 21.23 -20.09 20.03
N LEU A 606 22.19 -19.71 19.18
CA LEU A 606 23.60 -20.01 19.37
C LEU A 606 24.17 -19.29 20.61
N GLU A 607 23.82 -18.02 20.81
CA GLU A 607 24.18 -17.24 22.01
C GLU A 607 23.61 -17.82 23.30
N ALA A 608 22.42 -18.43 23.24
CA ALA A 608 21.83 -19.13 24.38
C ALA A 608 22.54 -20.46 24.70
N GLY A 609 23.39 -20.96 23.79
CA GLY A 609 24.16 -22.19 23.94
C GLY A 609 23.61 -23.39 23.16
N CYS A 610 22.68 -23.18 22.22
CA CYS A 610 22.26 -24.24 21.31
C CYS A 610 23.36 -24.56 20.30
N ILE A 611 23.44 -25.82 19.86
CA ILE A 611 24.43 -26.24 18.85
C ILE A 611 23.91 -26.07 17.42
N ASP A 612 22.60 -26.21 17.24
CA ASP A 612 21.93 -26.17 15.95
C ASP A 612 20.45 -25.75 16.14
N TYR A 613 19.73 -25.58 15.04
CA TYR A 613 18.32 -25.19 15.05
C TYR A 613 17.51 -25.82 13.92
N LEU A 614 16.21 -25.97 14.15
CA LEU A 614 15.21 -26.41 13.20
C LEU A 614 14.02 -25.46 13.23
N THR A 615 13.42 -25.24 12.07
CA THR A 615 12.30 -24.34 11.90
C THR A 615 10.98 -25.08 12.05
N LYS A 616 10.00 -24.46 12.69
CA LYS A 616 8.62 -24.95 12.75
C LYS A 616 7.84 -24.47 11.51
N PRO A 617 7.05 -25.33 10.85
CA PRO A 617 6.83 -26.74 11.17
C PRO A 617 8.05 -27.61 10.85
N VAL A 618 8.38 -28.53 11.77
CA VAL A 618 9.55 -29.40 11.65
C VAL A 618 9.35 -30.38 10.49
N VAL A 619 10.24 -30.32 9.49
CA VAL A 619 10.22 -31.22 8.34
C VAL A 619 10.91 -32.54 8.73
N PRO A 620 10.26 -33.71 8.58
CA PRO A 620 10.81 -35.00 9.01
C PRO A 620 12.22 -35.31 8.47
N SER A 621 12.47 -35.01 7.19
CA SER A 621 13.79 -35.25 6.59
C SER A 621 14.88 -34.35 7.19
N GLN A 622 14.57 -33.08 7.51
CA GLN A 622 15.51 -32.16 8.13
C GLN A 622 15.80 -32.53 9.58
N LEU A 623 14.77 -32.99 10.31
CA LEU A 623 14.91 -33.48 11.68
C LEU A 623 15.90 -34.65 11.74
N LEU A 624 15.72 -35.67 10.90
CA LEU A 624 16.58 -36.86 10.92
C LEU A 624 18.04 -36.53 10.54
N VAL A 625 18.25 -35.69 9.51
CA VAL A 625 19.59 -35.25 9.11
C VAL A 625 20.26 -34.44 10.24
N CYS A 626 19.54 -33.51 10.86
CA CYS A 626 20.08 -32.69 11.95
C CYS A 626 20.45 -33.55 13.17
N LEU A 627 19.60 -34.51 13.53
CA LEU A 627 19.89 -35.45 14.62
C LEU A 627 21.14 -36.30 14.32
N GLU A 628 21.24 -36.88 13.12
CA GLU A 628 22.39 -37.73 12.76
C GLU A 628 23.72 -36.95 12.77
N VAL A 629 23.75 -35.75 12.19
CA VAL A 629 24.96 -34.90 12.16
C VAL A 629 25.42 -34.55 13.58
N ASN A 630 24.48 -34.16 14.45
CA ASN A 630 24.82 -33.71 15.81
C ASN A 630 25.11 -34.87 16.77
N LEU A 631 24.49 -36.04 16.57
CA LEU A 631 24.81 -37.26 17.32
C LEU A 631 26.21 -37.78 16.94
N ASN A 632 26.55 -37.85 15.65
CA ASN A 632 27.87 -38.31 15.20
C ASN A 632 29.01 -37.36 15.59
N SER A 633 28.76 -36.05 15.55
CA SER A 633 29.73 -35.02 15.98
C SER A 633 29.98 -35.03 17.49
N ALA A 634 29.01 -35.49 18.29
CA ALA A 634 29.18 -35.68 19.73
C ALA A 634 30.08 -36.89 20.04
N THR A 635 30.04 -37.93 19.20
CA THR A 635 30.91 -39.12 19.32
C THR A 635 32.36 -38.82 18.96
N ASP A 636 32.62 -37.99 17.94
CA ASP A 636 33.97 -37.60 17.50
C ASP A 636 34.67 -36.62 18.46
N ARG A 637 33.93 -35.79 19.22
CA ARG A 637 34.51 -34.89 20.23
C ARG A 637 35.12 -35.61 21.44
N ALA A 638 34.98 -36.93 21.54
CA ALA A 638 35.57 -37.75 22.59
C ALA A 638 36.97 -38.32 22.23
N GLN A 639 37.52 -38.07 21.04
CA GLN A 639 38.84 -38.58 20.64
C GLN A 639 39.75 -37.49 20.03
N GLU A 640 40.87 -37.19 20.68
CA GLU A 640 41.97 -36.37 20.14
C GLU A 640 42.86 -37.16 19.14
N PRO A 641 43.63 -36.47 18.28
CA PRO A 641 43.86 -36.91 16.90
C PRO A 641 45.13 -37.75 16.69
N PRO A 642 45.23 -38.42 15.53
CA PRO A 642 46.49 -38.38 14.80
C PRO A 642 46.32 -38.09 13.30
N ASP A 643 47.20 -37.17 12.89
CA ASP A 643 48.07 -37.19 11.72
C ASP A 643 47.53 -37.22 10.29
N SER A 644 48.12 -36.29 9.54
CA SER A 644 48.08 -36.09 8.11
C SER A 644 48.40 -37.36 7.30
N GLY A 645 47.39 -37.88 6.61
CA GLY A 645 47.55 -38.93 5.61
C GLY A 645 46.44 -38.83 4.57
N LYS A 646 46.84 -38.66 3.31
CA LYS A 646 46.02 -38.61 2.08
C LYS A 646 44.62 -39.23 2.21
N VAL A 647 43.59 -38.41 2.01
CA VAL A 647 42.20 -38.87 1.89
C VAL A 647 42.04 -39.57 0.54
N ASP A 648 41.98 -40.90 0.55
CA ASP A 648 41.37 -41.67 -0.54
C ASP A 648 39.85 -41.42 -0.52
N PRO A 649 39.17 -41.32 -1.68
CA PRO A 649 37.74 -41.05 -1.73
C PRO A 649 36.94 -42.18 -1.05
N PRO A 650 35.88 -41.86 -0.29
CA PRO A 650 35.13 -42.84 0.45
C PRO A 650 34.22 -43.61 -0.52
N PHE A 651 34.40 -44.93 -0.54
CA PHE A 651 33.52 -45.94 -1.15
C PHE A 651 33.49 -46.08 -2.69
N PRO A 652 33.99 -47.21 -3.22
CA PRO A 652 33.57 -47.72 -4.52
C PRO A 652 32.16 -48.34 -4.39
N LEU A 653 31.17 -47.83 -5.14
CA LEU A 653 29.83 -48.44 -5.28
C LEU A 653 29.86 -49.84 -5.93
N ALA A 654 31.00 -50.24 -6.51
CA ALA A 654 31.21 -51.54 -7.14
C ALA A 654 31.18 -52.68 -6.11
N GLY A 655 30.19 -53.58 -6.25
CA GLY A 655 30.11 -54.82 -5.47
C GLY A 655 28.97 -54.89 -4.43
N ASN A 656 28.18 -53.83 -4.25
CA ASN A 656 27.03 -53.85 -3.35
C ASN A 656 25.74 -54.34 -4.08
N PRO A 657 25.13 -55.48 -3.67
CA PRO A 657 23.96 -56.06 -4.34
C PRO A 657 22.74 -55.14 -4.39
N ARG A 658 22.62 -54.15 -3.48
CA ARG A 658 21.49 -53.21 -3.45
C ARG A 658 21.56 -52.14 -4.54
N PHE A 659 22.73 -51.82 -5.06
CA PHE A 659 22.92 -50.76 -6.07
C PHE A 659 23.11 -51.27 -7.49
N GLN A 660 22.98 -52.58 -7.70
CA GLN A 660 23.17 -53.23 -8.99
C GLN A 660 22.27 -52.64 -10.10
N ARG A 661 21.02 -52.28 -9.79
CA ARG A 661 20.10 -51.63 -10.74
C ARG A 661 20.53 -50.21 -11.16
N LEU A 662 21.21 -49.47 -10.28
CA LEU A 662 21.72 -48.13 -10.58
C LEU A 662 22.99 -48.20 -11.42
N ILE A 663 23.85 -49.17 -11.12
CA ILE A 663 25.06 -49.46 -11.91
C ILE A 663 24.67 -49.95 -13.32
N GLU A 664 23.71 -50.86 -13.44
CA GLU A 664 23.17 -51.33 -14.73
C GLU A 664 22.59 -50.18 -15.57
N ARG A 665 21.85 -49.26 -14.94
CA ARG A 665 21.31 -48.06 -15.62
C ARG A 665 22.42 -47.10 -16.06
N TYR A 666 23.46 -46.91 -15.24
CA TYR A 666 24.57 -46.03 -15.56
C TYR A 666 25.43 -46.61 -16.69
N VAL A 667 25.79 -47.90 -16.64
CA VAL A 667 26.49 -48.61 -17.72
C VAL A 667 25.64 -48.63 -19.00
N GLY A 668 24.33 -48.78 -18.88
CA GLY A 668 23.38 -48.68 -19.99
C GLY A 668 23.37 -47.32 -20.70
N SER A 669 23.88 -46.26 -20.07
CA SER A 669 24.00 -44.93 -20.69
C SER A 669 25.30 -44.73 -21.49
N PHE A 670 26.30 -45.62 -21.35
CA PHE A 670 27.60 -45.46 -21.99
C PHE A 670 27.58 -45.45 -23.52
N PRO A 671 26.76 -46.26 -24.22
CA PRO A 671 26.65 -46.19 -25.68
C PRO A 671 26.25 -44.80 -26.18
N ASP A 672 25.24 -44.17 -25.55
CA ASP A 672 24.78 -42.82 -25.89
C ASP A 672 25.85 -41.75 -25.58
N GLN A 673 26.63 -41.95 -24.51
CA GLN A 673 27.75 -41.06 -24.17
C GLN A 673 28.88 -41.18 -25.19
N ILE A 674 29.23 -42.39 -25.64
CA ILE A 674 30.25 -42.62 -26.68
C ILE A 674 29.83 -41.95 -27.99
N GLU A 675 28.57 -42.11 -28.41
CA GLU A 675 28.06 -41.46 -29.61
C GLU A 675 28.11 -39.92 -29.48
N GLY A 676 27.74 -39.39 -28.32
CA GLY A 676 27.82 -37.97 -28.02
C GLY A 676 29.25 -37.40 -28.04
N LEU A 677 30.25 -38.18 -27.61
CA LEU A 677 31.67 -37.82 -27.65
C LEU A 677 32.19 -37.81 -29.10
N HIS A 678 31.89 -38.85 -29.89
CA HIS A 678 32.29 -38.91 -31.31
C HIS A 678 31.64 -37.80 -32.13
N SER A 679 30.35 -37.50 -31.88
CA SER A 679 29.62 -36.43 -32.55
C SER A 679 30.23 -35.04 -32.24
N ALA A 680 30.61 -34.79 -30.99
CA ALA A 680 31.26 -33.54 -30.59
C ALA A 680 32.66 -33.38 -31.22
N LEU A 681 33.43 -34.47 -31.33
CA LEU A 681 34.73 -34.44 -32.02
C LEU A 681 34.58 -34.24 -33.53
N ALA A 682 33.62 -34.92 -34.18
CA ALA A 682 33.37 -34.81 -35.62
C ALA A 682 32.90 -33.40 -36.03
N SER A 683 32.10 -32.75 -35.18
CA SER A 683 31.63 -31.37 -35.39
C SER A 683 32.65 -30.30 -34.97
N ARG A 684 33.82 -30.70 -34.44
CA ARG A 684 34.87 -29.81 -33.88
C ARG A 684 34.36 -28.88 -32.77
N ASP A 685 33.29 -29.27 -32.08
CA ASP A 685 32.74 -28.52 -30.94
C ASP A 685 33.48 -28.89 -29.65
N LEU A 686 34.65 -28.27 -29.46
CA LEU A 686 35.52 -28.51 -28.31
C LEU A 686 34.89 -28.09 -26.98
N ALA A 687 33.97 -27.11 -26.99
CA ALA A 687 33.26 -26.67 -25.79
C ALA A 687 32.30 -27.77 -25.31
N ARG A 688 31.51 -28.34 -26.22
CA ARG A 688 30.59 -29.44 -25.92
C ARG A 688 31.34 -30.74 -25.56
N LEU A 689 32.46 -31.01 -26.23
CA LEU A 689 33.34 -32.14 -25.89
C LEU A 689 33.89 -32.01 -24.46
N LYS A 690 34.36 -30.81 -24.08
CA LYS A 690 34.87 -30.53 -22.72
C LYS A 690 33.81 -30.75 -21.65
N ILE A 691 32.58 -30.29 -21.86
CA ILE A 691 31.47 -30.49 -20.90
C ILE A 691 31.18 -31.98 -20.71
N ARG A 692 31.10 -32.76 -21.80
CA ARG A 692 30.83 -34.20 -21.73
C ARG A 692 31.93 -34.99 -21.02
N VAL A 693 33.19 -34.68 -21.32
CA VAL A 693 34.35 -35.30 -20.66
C VAL A 693 34.40 -34.93 -19.18
N HIS A 694 34.14 -33.67 -18.83
CA HIS A 694 34.09 -33.22 -17.44
C HIS A 694 32.98 -33.92 -16.64
N HIS A 695 31.80 -34.09 -17.23
CA HIS A 695 30.70 -34.83 -16.62
C HIS A 695 31.09 -36.30 -16.36
N LEU A 696 31.66 -37.00 -17.36
CA LEU A 696 32.10 -38.39 -17.21
C LEU A 696 33.17 -38.56 -16.13
N ARG A 697 34.10 -37.61 -16.02
CA ARG A 697 35.09 -37.57 -14.93
C ARG A 697 34.42 -37.48 -13.56
N GLY A 698 33.46 -36.57 -13.40
CA GLY A 698 32.77 -36.34 -12.13
C GLY A 698 31.87 -37.50 -11.70
N THR A 699 31.26 -38.22 -12.64
CA THR A 699 30.28 -39.28 -12.33
C THR A 699 30.91 -40.67 -12.26
N ALA A 700 31.90 -41.00 -13.09
CA ALA A 700 32.39 -42.38 -13.21
C ALA A 700 33.04 -42.96 -11.94
N ALA A 701 33.78 -42.14 -11.19
CA ALA A 701 34.39 -42.58 -9.93
C ALA A 701 33.33 -42.98 -8.89
N ASN A 702 32.25 -42.20 -8.79
CA ASN A 702 31.15 -42.45 -7.86
C ASN A 702 30.47 -43.79 -8.18
N TYR A 703 30.24 -44.10 -9.46
CA TYR A 703 29.62 -45.38 -9.87
C TYR A 703 30.58 -46.59 -9.86
N GLY A 704 31.82 -46.43 -9.36
CA GLY A 704 32.77 -47.53 -9.22
C GLY A 704 33.64 -47.80 -10.46
N PHE A 705 33.79 -46.82 -11.36
CA PHE A 705 34.62 -46.92 -12.57
C PHE A 705 35.80 -45.91 -12.53
N PRO A 706 36.78 -46.09 -11.62
CA PRO A 706 37.91 -45.16 -11.50
C PRO A 706 38.74 -45.05 -12.78
N GLY A 707 38.89 -46.15 -13.54
CA GLY A 707 39.61 -46.13 -14.82
C GLY A 707 38.94 -45.30 -15.92
N VAL A 708 37.60 -45.14 -15.88
CA VAL A 708 36.87 -44.23 -16.79
C VAL A 708 37.08 -42.77 -16.34
N SER A 709 37.08 -42.51 -15.03
CA SER A 709 37.36 -41.19 -14.48
C SER A 709 38.79 -40.71 -14.81
N GLU A 710 39.78 -41.59 -14.71
CA GLU A 710 41.18 -41.28 -15.05
C GLU A 710 41.37 -41.03 -16.56
N ALA A 711 40.75 -41.84 -17.41
CA ALA A 711 40.78 -41.62 -18.85
C ALA A 711 40.08 -40.30 -19.25
N ALA A 712 38.98 -39.95 -18.57
CA ALA A 712 38.29 -38.70 -18.76
C ALA A 712 39.15 -37.50 -18.31
N ALA A 713 39.86 -37.61 -17.19
CA ALA A 713 40.81 -36.59 -16.74
C ALA A 713 41.93 -36.37 -17.77
N THR A 714 42.47 -37.44 -18.34
CA THR A 714 43.51 -37.35 -19.39
C THR A 714 43.00 -36.64 -20.64
N CYS A 715 41.77 -36.93 -21.06
CA CYS A 715 41.13 -36.24 -22.19
C CYS A 715 40.81 -34.78 -21.86
N GLU A 716 40.41 -34.46 -20.63
CA GLU A 716 40.14 -33.09 -20.19
C GLU A 716 41.42 -32.24 -20.17
N ASP A 717 42.53 -32.82 -19.71
CA ASP A 717 43.83 -32.15 -19.67
C ASP A 717 44.36 -31.87 -21.08
N ALA A 718 44.16 -32.78 -22.04
CA ALA A 718 44.47 -32.56 -23.44
C ALA A 718 43.65 -31.40 -24.06
N LEU A 719 42.37 -31.30 -23.70
CA LEU A 719 41.47 -30.20 -24.11
C LEU A 719 41.84 -28.87 -23.46
N ARG A 720 42.24 -28.89 -22.18
CA ARG A 720 42.62 -27.68 -21.42
C ARG A 720 43.97 -27.11 -21.87
N ALA A 721 44.92 -27.98 -22.22
CA ALA A 721 46.24 -27.59 -22.70
C ALA A 721 46.24 -27.14 -24.18
N GLY A 722 45.10 -27.15 -24.86
CA GLY A 722 44.98 -26.71 -26.26
C GLY A 722 45.80 -27.57 -27.22
N ARG A 723 45.94 -28.87 -26.94
CA ARG A 723 46.78 -29.77 -27.74
C ARG A 723 46.22 -29.98 -29.15
N PRO A 724 47.06 -30.40 -30.13
CA PRO A 724 46.60 -30.67 -31.49
C PRO A 724 45.45 -31.68 -31.51
N LEU A 725 44.52 -31.55 -32.46
CA LEU A 725 43.31 -32.38 -32.56
C LEU A 725 43.61 -33.89 -32.59
N GLY A 726 44.78 -34.30 -33.10
CA GLY A 726 45.23 -35.70 -33.12
C GLY A 726 45.54 -36.26 -31.73
N GLU A 727 46.07 -35.44 -30.80
CA GLU A 727 46.32 -35.85 -29.41
C GLU A 727 45.02 -35.90 -28.60
N VAL A 728 44.08 -34.98 -28.87
CA VAL A 728 42.74 -35.00 -28.28
C VAL A 728 41.97 -36.23 -28.76
N SER A 729 42.08 -36.59 -30.04
CA SER A 729 41.49 -37.81 -30.59
C SER A 729 42.05 -39.06 -29.91
N ALA A 730 43.38 -39.17 -29.75
CA ALA A 730 43.99 -40.31 -29.09
C ALA A 730 43.60 -40.44 -27.60
N ALA A 731 43.46 -39.32 -26.89
CA ALA A 731 42.98 -39.32 -25.51
C ALA A 731 41.49 -39.68 -25.42
N LEU A 732 40.69 -39.29 -26.42
CA LEU A 732 39.28 -39.66 -26.52
C LEU A 732 39.10 -41.15 -26.81
N ASP A 733 39.90 -41.70 -27.72
CA ASP A 733 39.89 -43.14 -28.04
C ASP A 733 40.20 -43.97 -26.78
N GLY A 734 41.16 -43.55 -25.95
CA GLY A 734 41.44 -44.18 -24.66
C GLY A 734 40.28 -44.12 -23.66
N LEU A 735 39.51 -43.02 -23.65
CA LEU A 735 38.29 -42.90 -22.84
C LEU A 735 37.18 -43.82 -23.36
N VAL A 736 36.98 -43.89 -24.68
CA VAL A 736 35.99 -44.75 -25.32
C VAL A 736 36.32 -46.22 -25.09
N ASP A 737 37.59 -46.62 -25.11
CA ASP A 737 38.03 -47.97 -24.77
C ASP A 737 37.74 -48.34 -23.31
N CYS A 738 37.90 -47.39 -22.38
CA CYS A 738 37.52 -47.60 -20.98
C CYS A 738 35.99 -47.76 -20.82
N LEU A 739 35.20 -46.98 -21.54
CA LEU A 739 33.74 -47.08 -21.53
C LEU A 739 33.27 -48.42 -22.13
N ASN A 740 33.84 -48.84 -23.26
CA ASN A 740 33.51 -50.13 -23.90
C ASN A 740 33.86 -51.33 -23.02
N ARG A 741 35.01 -51.29 -22.31
CA ARG A 741 35.37 -52.32 -21.34
C ARG A 741 34.37 -52.38 -20.17
N ALA A 742 33.92 -51.23 -19.68
CA ALA A 742 32.93 -51.17 -18.62
C ALA A 742 31.53 -51.68 -19.05
N VAL A 743 31.18 -51.60 -20.34
CA VAL A 743 29.97 -52.22 -20.90
C VAL A 743 30.12 -53.74 -21.04
N ALA A 744 31.33 -54.23 -21.34
CA ALA A 744 31.59 -55.65 -21.56
C ALA A 744 31.63 -56.51 -20.28
N GLY A 745 31.75 -55.88 -19.10
CA GLY A 745 31.84 -56.54 -17.79
C GLY A 745 33.26 -56.58 -17.26
#